data_AF-A0A6N2E747-F1
#
_entry.id   AF-A0A6N2E747-F1
#
_cell.length_a   1.000
_cell.length_b   1.000
_cell.length_c   1.000
_cell.angle_alpha   90.00
_cell.angle_beta   90.00
_cell.angle_gamma   90.00
#
_symmetry.space_group_name_H-M   'P 1'
#
loop_
_entity.id
_entity.type
_entity.pdbx_description
1 polymer ?
#
loop_
_entity_poly.entity_id
_entity_poly.type
_entity_poly.pdbx_seq_one_letter_code
_entity_poly.pdbx_strand_id
1 'polypeptide(L)'
;MCLVTKAPRSSAEMSFSSPPALANGLRMPSTTASRSFIPMLLMYKSTTVVAMAQTFLTAVVRAVALELRTVTCVAPTSYSDDMTQEHHRGTSVSPMQNDMAVVLPVMDFCPVRPEEDLFAQLLGVENPGRYVGGEFGSVQPLCRSEWDRNAQERDLLIAICFPDTYEIGMSNTAIRLLYTMINAQPGLRAERVFAPWPDFEQALRESGRPLYTLESGIPLSEVDIIAFSVGYELAATNILSVLQAGGVPLRTSDREGSARDRAAGSAREGAAGDESARAQSAPLVIAGGPGITNPVPFGAFIDAVFIGEAEGLFPQLASEIAERRKAGQGRAELLRVLRENPHVWYSGKPGPTRRAIWNGFSEDCVRVQFPVAGVKAVQDHGTIEIMRGCPHGCRFCHAGVFYRPYRMKPVEAIIAEAEFLVDTYGYRDITLSSLSSGDYSEIGRLVNELNAHFAGRGVSFALPSLRVSSFTLPIIGGLAAVKKSGLTFAVETPTEWGQLVLNKQVSRQNCVEILREAKRLGWRVAKFYFMIGLPVDAQDGHEPVDVAETALHEARAIVEFVSSVQAEVGININLTVNTFVPKPHTPFQWAPQLAEARALECLYEIRRGLKGRPIKVSWNSPFLSLLEGVITRGDERAGEVVLEAFRRGARMDAWDDQVSREMWREVFADANWDVVGETVAGHDLESALPWDPIESGVSKNYLLEEYKRSRSGELAEQCAPQCRDYCGICNKEARVVDIRPSTPRAEAGAGSQVGAATPAAPATPATPEIIQDVPVQNIDMHDPGCEVKRLLIRFSKTGPAVFLPHLSVVRALERGAIRAGLSLRMSEGFSQHARMEFAQPLSIGVDSTEEIASIELLESPSENVVEELNKALPEGIQVQECLTIAGSRPERKKAPSLGAAYGGAEYLIYAGPPAPARSELAAPAPAPARSELAAPPAPAQSGLAPAPAPAAPAAPAHSAREALETLATQLSASEQVSFCELTEDGLRLMLPSGPTGPVGITRLIERVCERKLPDAELRIRRVRCFARLDVLGDIVGEHDLLVDFLELYRRWESARTSLDSSRPDPAETSPDTSPSPQE
;
A
#
# COMPACT_ATOMS: atom_id res chain seq x y z
N MET A 1 54.77 23.03 -13.43
CA MET A 1 55.67 23.19 -12.26
C MET A 1 55.12 22.29 -11.17
N CYS A 2 55.82 21.25 -10.75
CA CYS A 2 56.88 21.23 -9.71
C CYS A 2 56.27 20.92 -8.31
N LEU A 3 56.81 20.04 -7.47
CA LEU A 3 57.95 19.09 -7.56
C LEU A 3 57.81 18.05 -6.40
N VAL A 4 58.15 16.77 -6.64
CA VAL A 4 58.92 15.84 -5.74
C VAL A 4 58.45 15.59 -4.28
N THR A 5 58.36 14.37 -3.69
CA THR A 5 58.30 12.92 -4.07
C THR A 5 57.59 12.18 -2.88
N LYS A 6 57.88 11.02 -2.25
CA LYS A 6 58.84 9.86 -2.24
C LYS A 6 58.19 8.77 -1.31
N ALA A 7 58.39 7.44 -1.32
CA ALA A 7 59.39 6.48 -1.80
C ALA A 7 60.71 6.42 -0.96
N PRO A 8 61.43 5.26 -0.81
CA PRO A 8 61.27 3.97 -1.52
C PRO A 8 61.53 2.64 -0.73
N ARG A 9 61.23 1.47 -1.35
CA ARG A 9 61.98 0.16 -1.34
C ARG A 9 62.12 -0.63 -0.01
N SER A 10 62.46 -1.93 0.04
CA SER A 10 62.71 -3.06 -0.93
C SER A 10 62.42 -4.41 -0.20
N SER A 11 62.52 -5.66 -0.71
CA SER A 11 63.41 -6.36 -1.67
C SER A 11 62.84 -7.75 -2.05
N ALA A 12 62.88 -8.22 -3.32
CA ALA A 12 63.86 -9.17 -3.95
C ALA A 12 63.73 -10.67 -3.51
N GLU A 13 64.08 -11.74 -4.26
CA GLU A 13 64.39 -12.10 -5.67
C GLU A 13 64.42 -13.68 -5.72
N MET A 14 64.11 -14.45 -6.78
CA MET A 14 64.96 -14.98 -7.90
C MET A 14 64.17 -16.13 -8.60
N SER A 15 63.98 -16.21 -9.93
CA SER A 15 64.80 -16.88 -10.99
C SER A 15 65.10 -18.38 -10.78
N PHE A 16 65.13 -19.29 -11.78
CA PHE A 16 65.22 -19.22 -13.27
C PHE A 16 64.02 -19.99 -13.94
N SER A 17 63.95 -20.55 -15.17
CA SER A 17 64.90 -20.88 -16.27
C SER A 17 64.24 -20.88 -17.68
N SER A 18 64.55 -21.80 -18.61
CA SER A 18 64.05 -21.82 -20.02
C SER A 18 64.15 -23.22 -20.72
N PRO A 19 63.43 -23.47 -21.85
CA PRO A 19 63.19 -24.83 -22.41
C PRO A 19 63.81 -25.10 -23.81
N PRO A 20 63.67 -26.32 -24.37
CA PRO A 20 63.72 -26.60 -25.82
C PRO A 20 62.33 -26.52 -26.49
N ALA A 21 62.27 -26.52 -27.83
CA ALA A 21 61.07 -26.16 -28.62
C ALA A 21 60.84 -27.08 -29.86
N LEU A 22 59.99 -26.62 -30.80
CA LEU A 22 59.50 -27.22 -32.07
C LEU A 22 58.15 -27.96 -31.94
N ALA A 23 57.19 -27.89 -32.87
CA ALA A 23 56.85 -26.93 -33.96
C ALA A 23 55.40 -27.27 -34.44
N ASN A 24 54.64 -26.53 -35.27
CA ASN A 24 54.76 -25.25 -35.99
C ASN A 24 53.31 -24.70 -36.24
N GLY A 25 53.10 -23.43 -36.64
CA GLY A 25 51.71 -22.94 -36.82
C GLY A 25 51.44 -21.47 -37.20
N LEU A 26 52.10 -20.93 -38.24
CA LEU A 26 51.67 -19.76 -39.05
C LEU A 26 51.15 -18.45 -38.39
N ARG A 27 52.07 -17.45 -38.39
CA ARG A 27 51.87 -15.99 -38.60
C ARG A 27 51.40 -15.08 -37.44
N MET A 28 51.96 -13.86 -37.47
CA MET A 28 51.91 -12.78 -36.46
C MET A 28 51.66 -11.41 -37.12
N PRO A 29 51.24 -10.36 -36.36
CA PRO A 29 51.26 -8.95 -36.78
C PRO A 29 52.71 -8.38 -36.77
N SER A 30 53.04 -7.22 -37.35
CA SER A 30 52.70 -5.86 -36.85
C SER A 30 53.54 -4.78 -37.58
N THR A 31 53.40 -3.48 -37.20
CA THR A 31 54.25 -2.30 -37.56
C THR A 31 54.09 -1.72 -38.99
N THR A 32 54.33 -0.42 -39.34
CA THR A 32 54.64 0.85 -38.60
C THR A 32 54.42 2.12 -39.47
N ALA A 33 54.63 3.32 -38.87
CA ALA A 33 55.09 4.61 -39.47
C ALA A 33 54.05 5.70 -39.85
N SER A 34 54.35 7.02 -39.86
CA SER A 34 55.33 7.85 -39.10
C SER A 34 55.19 9.37 -39.37
N ARG A 35 55.47 10.23 -38.35
CA ARG A 35 55.95 11.66 -38.42
C ARG A 35 55.21 12.71 -39.30
N SER A 36 54.86 13.89 -38.72
CA SER A 36 55.45 15.23 -39.08
C SER A 36 54.60 16.50 -38.76
N PHE A 37 55.28 17.53 -38.22
CA PHE A 37 55.05 19.00 -38.38
C PHE A 37 53.82 19.75 -37.79
N ILE A 38 54.04 21.07 -37.63
CA ILE A 38 53.47 22.13 -36.76
C ILE A 38 54.00 23.50 -37.34
N PRO A 39 53.46 24.76 -37.17
CA PRO A 39 52.36 25.30 -36.31
C PRO A 39 51.34 26.30 -36.98
N MET A 40 50.48 26.92 -36.15
CA MET A 40 50.05 28.36 -36.12
C MET A 40 49.03 29.03 -37.10
N LEU A 41 47.96 29.58 -36.47
CA LEU A 41 47.42 30.96 -36.48
C LEU A 41 46.92 31.71 -37.75
N LEU A 42 45.79 32.44 -37.50
CA LEU A 42 45.27 33.69 -38.09
C LEU A 42 44.38 33.71 -39.37
N MET A 43 43.13 34.15 -39.14
CA MET A 43 42.24 34.97 -39.98
C MET A 43 41.89 34.53 -41.43
N TYR A 44 40.60 34.28 -41.69
CA TYR A 44 39.71 35.32 -42.23
C TYR A 44 38.19 35.01 -42.06
N LYS A 45 37.50 36.03 -41.53
CA LYS A 45 36.10 36.46 -41.66
C LYS A 45 35.21 35.84 -42.77
N SER A 46 33.91 35.60 -42.48
CA SER A 46 32.76 36.39 -43.02
C SER A 46 31.36 35.71 -42.93
N THR A 47 30.31 36.53 -42.79
CA THR A 47 28.90 36.39 -43.26
C THR A 47 27.89 35.38 -42.68
N THR A 48 28.20 34.26 -42.00
CA THR A 48 27.13 33.30 -41.62
C THR A 48 26.36 33.63 -40.33
N VAL A 49 26.99 34.28 -39.35
CA VAL A 49 26.48 34.35 -37.95
C VAL A 49 25.30 35.33 -37.76
N VAL A 50 25.20 36.39 -38.58
CA VAL A 50 24.22 37.48 -38.37
C VAL A 50 22.77 37.03 -38.69
N ALA A 51 22.59 36.16 -39.69
CA ALA A 51 21.26 35.72 -40.12
C ALA A 51 20.55 34.85 -39.07
N MET A 52 21.28 33.98 -38.35
CA MET A 52 20.71 33.13 -37.30
C MET A 52 20.24 33.94 -36.10
N ALA A 53 21.04 34.91 -35.64
CA ALA A 53 20.70 35.76 -34.49
C ALA A 53 19.41 36.57 -34.73
N GLN A 54 19.24 37.14 -35.92
CA GLN A 54 18.08 37.96 -36.27
C GLN A 54 16.80 37.14 -36.45
N THR A 55 16.92 35.89 -36.89
CA THR A 55 15.80 34.93 -36.95
C THR A 55 15.36 34.50 -35.55
N PHE A 56 16.33 34.16 -34.67
CA PHE A 56 16.05 33.72 -33.30
C PHE A 56 15.39 34.82 -32.46
N LEU A 57 15.88 36.06 -32.55
CA LEU A 57 15.30 37.19 -31.80
C LEU A 57 13.86 37.49 -32.25
N THR A 58 13.56 37.32 -33.54
CA THR A 58 12.21 37.51 -34.10
C THR A 58 11.23 36.42 -33.64
N ALA A 59 11.72 35.19 -33.43
CA ALA A 59 10.93 34.10 -32.85
C ALA A 59 10.60 34.35 -31.37
N VAL A 60 11.60 34.75 -30.57
CA VAL A 60 11.42 35.07 -29.14
C VAL A 60 10.45 36.24 -28.94
N VAL A 61 10.57 37.32 -29.73
CA VAL A 61 9.65 38.46 -29.67
C VAL A 61 8.22 38.09 -30.09
N ARG A 62 8.02 37.07 -30.94
CA ARG A 62 6.68 36.55 -31.25
C ARG A 62 6.10 35.65 -30.16
N ALA A 63 6.92 34.88 -29.45
CA ALA A 63 6.48 34.06 -28.33
C ALA A 63 5.96 34.95 -27.17
N VAL A 64 6.75 35.97 -26.78
CA VAL A 64 6.39 36.92 -25.71
C VAL A 64 5.17 37.81 -26.07
N ALA A 65 4.83 37.94 -27.35
CA ALA A 65 3.71 38.77 -27.80
C ALA A 65 2.33 38.06 -27.81
N LEU A 66 2.24 36.76 -27.47
CA LEU A 66 0.96 36.04 -27.41
C LEU A 66 0.30 36.02 -26.03
N GLU A 67 1.03 36.34 -24.96
CA GLU A 67 0.59 36.12 -23.57
C GLU A 67 -0.21 37.30 -22.97
N LEU A 68 -0.54 38.32 -23.78
CA LEU A 68 -1.30 39.51 -23.35
C LEU A 68 -2.49 39.80 -24.27
N ARG A 69 -3.58 39.03 -24.11
CA ARG A 69 -4.93 39.42 -24.53
C ARG A 69 -5.97 39.07 -23.47
N THR A 70 -6.39 40.09 -22.73
CA THR A 70 -7.56 40.03 -21.85
C THR A 70 -8.84 39.81 -22.66
N VAL A 71 -9.60 38.76 -22.34
CA VAL A 71 -10.94 38.54 -22.89
C VAL A 71 -11.97 39.19 -21.96
N THR A 72 -12.49 40.34 -22.36
CA THR A 72 -13.64 40.98 -21.69
C THR A 72 -14.94 40.42 -22.21
N CYS A 73 -15.57 39.52 -21.45
CA CYS A 73 -16.89 38.99 -21.77
C CYS A 73 -17.97 40.06 -21.64
N VAL A 74 -18.46 40.57 -22.78
CA VAL A 74 -19.65 41.43 -22.85
C VAL A 74 -20.89 40.55 -22.82
N ALA A 75 -21.74 40.72 -21.81
CA ALA A 75 -23.01 40.00 -21.71
C ALA A 75 -24.07 40.60 -22.67
N PRO A 76 -24.72 39.80 -23.52
CA PRO A 76 -25.89 40.22 -24.28
C PRO A 76 -27.15 40.07 -23.44
N THR A 77 -27.76 41.19 -23.05
CA THR A 77 -29.11 41.21 -22.44
C THR A 77 -30.18 41.26 -23.52
N SER A 78 -31.08 40.27 -23.54
CA SER A 78 -32.35 40.35 -24.27
C SER A 78 -33.44 39.57 -23.53
N TYR A 79 -34.28 40.31 -22.81
CA TYR A 79 -35.49 39.81 -22.15
C TYR A 79 -36.68 40.05 -23.09
N SER A 80 -37.51 39.04 -23.31
CA SER A 80 -38.80 39.21 -23.99
C SER A 80 -39.75 38.08 -23.58
N ASP A 81 -40.73 38.41 -22.75
CA ASP A 81 -41.90 37.57 -22.52
C ASP A 81 -42.68 37.38 -23.82
N ASP A 82 -43.36 36.23 -23.96
CA ASP A 82 -44.80 36.30 -24.20
C ASP A 82 -45.50 35.07 -23.60
N MET A 83 -46.76 35.24 -23.17
CA MET A 83 -47.58 34.18 -22.60
C MET A 83 -48.82 33.92 -23.45
N THR A 84 -49.09 32.65 -23.77
CA THR A 84 -50.45 32.20 -24.08
C THR A 84 -50.77 30.87 -23.42
N GLN A 85 -52.01 30.75 -22.94
CA GLN A 85 -52.57 29.55 -22.32
C GLN A 85 -53.34 28.74 -23.38
N GLU A 86 -53.53 27.43 -23.18
CA GLU A 86 -54.83 26.88 -22.77
C GLU A 86 -54.99 25.33 -22.87
N HIS A 87 -55.93 24.83 -22.05
CA HIS A 87 -56.77 23.64 -22.21
C HIS A 87 -56.21 22.19 -22.19
N HIS A 88 -56.34 21.61 -20.99
CA HIS A 88 -56.69 20.22 -20.64
C HIS A 88 -56.95 19.17 -21.75
N ARG A 89 -56.33 17.99 -21.56
CA ARG A 89 -57.01 16.73 -21.16
C ARG A 89 -55.97 15.73 -20.63
N GLY A 90 -56.34 14.85 -19.70
CA GLY A 90 -55.40 13.98 -18.99
C GLY A 90 -55.76 12.51 -18.99
N THR A 91 -54.75 11.67 -18.75
CA THR A 91 -54.84 10.24 -18.40
C THR A 91 -53.66 9.87 -17.50
N SER A 92 -53.86 8.94 -16.59
CA SER A 92 -52.87 8.52 -15.58
C SER A 92 -51.79 7.59 -16.15
N VAL A 93 -50.52 7.93 -15.89
CA VAL A 93 -49.37 7.01 -15.99
C VAL A 93 -48.46 7.29 -14.79
N SER A 94 -47.95 6.24 -14.14
CA SER A 94 -47.00 6.39 -13.03
C SER A 94 -45.67 6.98 -13.51
N PRO A 95 -44.99 7.84 -12.72
CA PRO A 95 -43.66 8.31 -13.08
C PRO A 95 -42.66 7.14 -13.06
N MET A 96 -41.97 6.91 -14.18
CA MET A 96 -40.74 6.14 -14.18
C MET A 96 -39.70 6.89 -13.32
N GLN A 97 -38.92 6.17 -12.52
CA GLN A 97 -37.80 6.77 -11.81
C GLN A 97 -36.72 7.15 -12.83
N ASN A 98 -36.15 8.36 -12.68
CA ASN A 98 -35.05 8.80 -13.53
C ASN A 98 -33.77 8.05 -13.15
N ASP A 99 -33.28 7.19 -14.03
CA ASP A 99 -31.88 6.75 -14.04
C ASP A 99 -30.98 7.94 -14.40
N MET A 100 -30.72 8.80 -13.40
CA MET A 100 -29.68 9.83 -13.45
C MET A 100 -28.31 9.14 -13.42
N ALA A 101 -27.89 8.63 -14.57
CA ALA A 101 -26.47 8.41 -14.82
C ALA A 101 -25.75 9.75 -14.65
N VAL A 102 -24.95 9.88 -13.59
CA VAL A 102 -24.14 11.08 -13.34
C VAL A 102 -22.98 11.09 -14.34
N VAL A 103 -23.27 11.54 -15.55
CA VAL A 103 -22.27 11.84 -16.56
C VAL A 103 -21.52 13.07 -16.07
N LEU A 104 -20.36 12.86 -15.45
CA LEU A 104 -19.41 13.92 -15.15
C LEU A 104 -19.10 14.68 -16.46
N PRO A 105 -19.07 16.03 -16.44
CA PRO A 105 -18.80 16.80 -17.65
C PRO A 105 -17.41 16.44 -18.18
N VAL A 106 -17.31 16.25 -19.50
CA VAL A 106 -16.02 15.95 -20.15
C VAL A 106 -15.14 17.19 -20.07
N MET A 107 -14.22 17.20 -19.10
CA MET A 107 -13.21 18.24 -18.96
C MET A 107 -12.00 17.93 -19.85
N ASP A 108 -11.34 18.96 -20.35
CA ASP A 108 -10.04 18.80 -21.01
C ASP A 108 -9.03 18.13 -20.07
N PHE A 109 -8.40 17.05 -20.54
CA PHE A 109 -7.58 16.19 -19.70
C PHE A 109 -6.48 16.95 -18.96
N CYS A 110 -6.45 16.78 -17.63
CA CYS A 110 -5.32 17.01 -16.77
C CYS A 110 -5.18 15.81 -15.82
N PRO A 111 -3.98 15.24 -15.59
CA PRO A 111 -3.80 14.28 -14.51
C PRO A 111 -4.13 14.94 -13.17
N VAL A 112 -4.81 14.22 -12.30
CA VAL A 112 -5.16 14.70 -10.96
C VAL A 112 -3.89 14.78 -10.12
N ARG A 113 -3.52 15.98 -9.70
CA ARG A 113 -2.44 16.24 -8.75
C ARG A 113 -3.04 16.39 -7.36
N PRO A 114 -3.17 15.33 -6.56
CA PRO A 114 -3.99 15.37 -5.35
C PRO A 114 -3.55 16.45 -4.35
N GLU A 115 -2.25 16.72 -4.26
CA GLU A 115 -1.65 17.78 -3.44
C GLU A 115 -1.92 19.21 -3.92
N GLU A 116 -2.36 19.42 -5.17
CA GLU A 116 -2.76 20.72 -5.71
C GLU A 116 -4.30 20.82 -5.85
N ASP A 117 -4.89 19.81 -6.48
CA ASP A 117 -6.30 19.71 -6.92
C ASP A 117 -7.29 19.33 -5.80
N LEU A 118 -6.84 18.50 -4.85
CA LEU A 118 -7.66 17.94 -3.77
C LEU A 118 -7.13 18.35 -2.39
N PHE A 119 -6.29 19.39 -2.32
CA PHE A 119 -5.60 19.79 -1.09
C PHE A 119 -6.56 19.98 0.10
N ALA A 120 -7.66 20.72 -0.07
CA ALA A 120 -8.64 20.96 0.99
C ALA A 120 -9.43 19.68 1.35
N GLN A 121 -9.79 18.88 0.34
CA GLN A 121 -10.46 17.59 0.50
C GLN A 121 -9.61 16.60 1.29
N LEU A 122 -8.32 16.51 1.00
CA LEU A 122 -7.37 15.64 1.70
C LEU A 122 -7.22 16.00 3.17
N LEU A 123 -7.29 17.28 3.54
CA LEU A 123 -7.27 17.68 4.96
C LEU A 123 -8.57 17.35 5.71
N GLY A 124 -9.64 17.01 4.99
CA GLY A 124 -10.92 16.58 5.56
C GLY A 124 -11.09 15.07 5.75
N VAL A 125 -10.22 14.23 5.17
CA VAL A 125 -10.34 12.75 5.20
C VAL A 125 -9.34 12.08 6.13
N GLU A 126 -9.62 10.84 6.51
CA GLU A 126 -8.71 10.00 7.29
C GLU A 126 -7.48 9.57 6.45
N ASN A 127 -6.29 9.63 7.07
CA ASN A 127 -5.01 9.17 6.53
C ASN A 127 -4.67 9.65 5.08
N PRO A 128 -4.73 10.95 4.76
CA PRO A 128 -4.66 11.43 3.37
C PRO A 128 -3.39 11.05 2.60
N GLY A 129 -2.27 10.81 3.30
CA GLY A 129 -1.04 10.29 2.70
C GLY A 129 -1.19 8.94 1.95
N ARG A 130 -2.35 8.26 2.03
CA ARG A 130 -2.68 7.06 1.26
C ARG A 130 -3.19 7.32 -0.17
N TYR A 131 -3.38 8.60 -0.53
CA TYR A 131 -3.97 9.04 -1.81
C TYR A 131 -3.04 9.91 -2.67
N VAL A 132 -1.77 10.10 -2.29
CA VAL A 132 -0.88 11.13 -2.87
C VAL A 132 0.38 10.63 -3.60
N GLY A 133 0.70 9.33 -3.52
CA GLY A 133 1.88 8.78 -4.21
C GLY A 133 3.22 9.31 -3.68
N GLY A 134 4.16 9.59 -4.59
CA GLY A 134 5.51 10.13 -4.28
C GLY A 134 6.48 9.13 -3.62
N GLU A 135 6.15 7.83 -3.61
CA GLU A 135 6.88 6.82 -2.82
C GLU A 135 8.21 6.40 -3.46
N PHE A 136 9.25 6.21 -2.62
CA PHE A 136 10.54 5.68 -3.08
C PHE A 136 10.36 4.30 -3.75
N GLY A 137 10.91 4.14 -4.96
CA GLY A 137 10.79 2.92 -5.76
C GLY A 137 9.53 2.86 -6.64
N SER A 138 8.78 3.97 -6.77
CA SER A 138 7.78 4.14 -7.83
C SER A 138 8.41 4.38 -9.20
N VAL A 139 7.68 3.98 -10.25
CA VAL A 139 7.98 4.47 -11.61
C VAL A 139 7.74 5.98 -11.66
N GLN A 140 8.63 6.70 -12.35
CA GLN A 140 8.56 8.16 -12.45
C GLN A 140 7.20 8.61 -13.03
N PRO A 141 6.57 9.69 -12.50
CA PRO A 141 5.31 10.21 -13.03
C PRO A 141 5.41 10.55 -14.53
N LEU A 142 4.37 10.21 -15.31
CA LEU A 142 4.35 10.53 -16.75
C LEU A 142 4.31 12.03 -16.97
N CYS A 143 5.34 12.59 -17.62
CA CYS A 143 5.37 14.02 -17.88
C CYS A 143 4.37 14.41 -18.99
N ARG A 144 3.96 15.69 -19.03
CA ARG A 144 2.87 16.14 -19.92
C ARG A 144 3.12 15.83 -21.40
N SER A 145 4.36 15.98 -21.88
CA SER A 145 4.77 15.64 -23.24
C SER A 145 4.70 14.14 -23.55
N GLU A 146 4.88 13.28 -22.54
CA GLU A 146 4.74 11.84 -22.69
C GLU A 146 3.30 11.38 -22.72
N TRP A 147 2.42 12.06 -21.98
CA TRP A 147 0.98 11.86 -22.07
C TRP A 147 0.41 12.40 -23.39
N ASP A 148 0.83 13.58 -23.86
CA ASP A 148 0.27 14.15 -25.08
C ASP A 148 0.73 13.47 -26.38
N ARG A 149 1.63 12.49 -26.29
CA ARG A 149 1.79 11.44 -27.33
C ARG A 149 0.43 10.79 -27.64
N ASN A 150 0.26 10.36 -28.89
CA ASN A 150 -0.89 9.56 -29.30
C ASN A 150 -1.04 8.34 -28.36
N ALA A 151 -2.25 8.01 -27.91
CA ALA A 151 -2.47 6.85 -27.05
C ALA A 151 -2.01 5.53 -27.70
N GLN A 152 -1.97 5.47 -29.04
CA GLN A 152 -1.39 4.35 -29.79
C GLN A 152 0.15 4.27 -29.66
N GLU A 153 0.84 5.37 -29.40
CA GLU A 153 2.31 5.46 -29.32
C GLU A 153 2.87 5.37 -27.89
N ARG A 154 2.01 5.45 -26.87
CA ARG A 154 2.38 5.26 -25.46
C ARG A 154 2.57 3.77 -25.12
N ASP A 155 3.11 3.50 -23.93
CA ASP A 155 3.07 2.17 -23.30
C ASP A 155 1.64 1.78 -22.89
N LEU A 156 1.39 0.50 -22.60
CA LEU A 156 0.10 0.01 -22.12
C LEU A 156 -0.09 0.34 -20.64
N LEU A 157 -1.06 1.20 -20.33
CA LEU A 157 -1.33 1.70 -18.98
C LEU A 157 -2.24 0.73 -18.23
N ILE A 158 -1.67 0.04 -17.24
CA ILE A 158 -2.38 -0.93 -16.40
C ILE A 158 -2.48 -0.39 -14.98
N ALA A 159 -3.67 0.00 -14.56
CA ALA A 159 -3.97 0.31 -13.16
C ALA A 159 -4.14 -1.01 -12.38
N ILE A 160 -3.11 -1.45 -11.67
CA ILE A 160 -3.16 -2.64 -10.83
C ILE A 160 -3.81 -2.27 -9.50
N CYS A 161 -4.86 -3.00 -9.13
CA CYS A 161 -5.64 -2.74 -7.93
C CYS A 161 -5.71 -3.95 -6.99
N PHE A 162 -5.47 -3.71 -5.70
CA PHE A 162 -6.06 -4.56 -4.65
C PHE A 162 -7.35 -3.86 -4.19
N PRO A 163 -8.53 -4.49 -4.31
CA PRO A 163 -9.82 -3.87 -4.02
C PRO A 163 -10.11 -3.75 -2.51
N ASP A 164 -9.24 -3.03 -1.80
CA ASP A 164 -9.28 -2.72 -0.37
C ASP A 164 -8.45 -1.46 -0.11
N THR A 165 -8.27 -1.06 1.14
CA THR A 165 -7.45 0.12 1.47
C THR A 165 -5.98 -0.06 1.07
N TYR A 166 -5.31 1.06 0.79
CA TYR A 166 -3.88 1.15 0.49
C TYR A 166 -3.01 0.37 1.50
N GLU A 167 -3.31 0.43 2.80
CA GLU A 167 -2.49 -0.20 3.85
C GLU A 167 -2.48 -1.73 3.74
N ILE A 168 -3.58 -2.32 3.25
CA ILE A 168 -3.72 -3.74 2.96
C ILE A 168 -3.16 -4.05 1.56
N GLY A 169 -3.47 -3.23 0.56
CA GLY A 169 -2.98 -3.41 -0.82
C GLY A 169 -1.46 -3.37 -0.95
N MET A 170 -0.79 -2.45 -0.25
CA MET A 170 0.68 -2.37 -0.16
C MET A 170 1.31 -3.57 0.58
N SER A 171 0.52 -4.30 1.37
CA SER A 171 0.93 -5.55 2.02
C SER A 171 0.80 -6.78 1.11
N ASN A 172 0.19 -6.65 -0.09
CA ASN A 172 -0.17 -7.79 -0.93
C ASN A 172 0.95 -8.20 -1.90
N THR A 173 1.54 -9.40 -1.71
CA THR A 173 2.64 -9.93 -2.54
C THR A 173 2.30 -10.04 -4.04
N ALA A 174 1.05 -10.32 -4.42
CA ALA A 174 0.68 -10.48 -5.83
C ALA A 174 0.70 -9.14 -6.59
N ILE A 175 0.20 -8.05 -5.98
CA ILE A 175 0.35 -6.69 -6.51
C ILE A 175 1.83 -6.35 -6.70
N ARG A 176 2.65 -6.66 -5.68
CA ARG A 176 4.09 -6.37 -5.68
C ARG A 176 4.82 -7.09 -6.83
N LEU A 177 4.54 -8.37 -7.02
CA LEU A 177 5.07 -9.18 -8.13
C LEU A 177 4.60 -8.66 -9.49
N LEU A 178 3.30 -8.42 -9.67
CA LEU A 178 2.73 -7.95 -10.94
C LEU A 178 3.31 -6.59 -11.35
N TYR A 179 3.38 -5.63 -10.43
CA TYR A 179 4.00 -4.33 -10.66
C TYR A 179 5.47 -4.45 -11.10
N THR A 180 6.25 -5.31 -10.42
CA THR A 180 7.65 -5.59 -10.77
C THR A 180 7.77 -6.13 -12.20
N MET A 181 6.99 -7.15 -12.54
CA MET A 181 7.12 -7.85 -13.83
C MET A 181 6.61 -7.02 -15.01
N ILE A 182 5.53 -6.25 -14.82
CA ILE A 182 4.91 -5.45 -15.88
C ILE A 182 5.79 -4.24 -16.20
N ASN A 183 6.27 -3.50 -15.18
CA ASN A 183 7.22 -2.40 -15.38
C ASN A 183 8.62 -2.86 -15.86
N ALA A 184 8.87 -4.17 -15.95
CA ALA A 184 10.06 -4.74 -16.58
C ALA A 184 9.90 -5.04 -18.07
N GLN A 185 8.68 -5.00 -18.63
CA GLN A 185 8.46 -5.25 -20.07
C GLN A 185 8.46 -3.94 -20.86
N PRO A 186 9.28 -3.79 -21.91
CA PRO A 186 9.18 -2.66 -22.84
C PRO A 186 7.79 -2.60 -23.48
N GLY A 187 7.19 -1.40 -23.53
CA GLY A 187 5.84 -1.21 -24.06
C GLY A 187 4.71 -1.34 -23.04
N LEU A 188 5.00 -1.68 -21.77
CA LEU A 188 4.03 -1.77 -20.67
C LEU A 188 4.35 -0.78 -19.55
N ARG A 189 3.33 -0.33 -18.83
CA ARG A 189 3.47 0.46 -17.60
C ARG A 189 2.37 0.11 -16.60
N ALA A 190 2.77 -0.29 -15.40
CA ALA A 190 1.90 -0.55 -14.27
C ALA A 190 1.94 0.59 -13.26
N GLU A 191 0.75 1.10 -12.91
CA GLU A 191 0.55 2.05 -11.82
C GLU A 191 -0.43 1.47 -10.80
N ARG A 192 -0.42 1.96 -9.56
CA ARG A 192 -1.25 1.45 -8.47
C ARG A 192 -2.52 2.27 -8.30
N VAL A 193 -3.61 1.59 -7.93
CA VAL A 193 -4.80 2.21 -7.36
C VAL A 193 -5.40 1.30 -6.28
N PHE A 194 -6.10 1.87 -5.31
CA PHE A 194 -6.71 1.16 -4.18
C PHE A 194 -8.15 1.61 -3.98
N ALA A 195 -8.93 0.90 -3.17
CA ALA A 195 -10.29 1.32 -2.86
C ALA A 195 -10.25 2.64 -2.05
N PRO A 196 -11.03 3.68 -2.44
CA PRO A 196 -11.21 4.85 -1.61
C PRO A 196 -11.96 4.44 -0.33
N TRP A 197 -11.63 5.09 0.79
CA TRP A 197 -12.43 4.99 2.01
C TRP A 197 -13.68 5.88 1.83
N PRO A 198 -14.81 5.64 2.51
CA PRO A 198 -16.08 6.31 2.17
C PRO A 198 -16.04 7.85 2.24
N ASP A 199 -15.19 8.41 3.11
CA ASP A 199 -14.93 9.85 3.21
C ASP A 199 -14.23 10.41 1.96
N PHE A 200 -13.24 9.71 1.42
CA PHE A 200 -12.55 10.09 0.19
C PHE A 200 -13.37 9.78 -1.07
N GLU A 201 -14.21 8.73 -1.08
CA GLU A 201 -15.20 8.52 -2.14
C GLU A 201 -16.19 9.70 -2.19
N GLN A 202 -16.63 10.19 -1.03
CA GLN A 202 -17.43 11.42 -0.93
C GLN A 202 -16.64 12.66 -1.38
N ALA A 203 -15.38 12.82 -0.97
CA ALA A 203 -14.57 13.99 -1.32
C ALA A 203 -14.24 14.07 -2.82
N LEU A 204 -14.02 12.93 -3.49
CA LEU A 204 -13.93 12.83 -4.95
C LEU A 204 -15.25 13.27 -5.62
N ARG A 205 -16.39 12.77 -5.12
CA ARG A 205 -17.73 13.12 -5.61
C ARG A 205 -18.05 14.61 -5.43
N GLU A 206 -17.68 15.22 -4.31
CA GLU A 206 -17.88 16.66 -4.02
C GLU A 206 -16.96 17.58 -4.82
N SER A 207 -15.74 17.13 -5.16
CA SER A 207 -14.80 17.87 -6.00
C SER A 207 -14.99 17.65 -7.50
N GLY A 208 -15.86 16.72 -7.89
CA GLY A 208 -16.07 16.32 -9.28
C GLY A 208 -14.87 15.60 -9.92
N ARG A 209 -13.89 15.14 -9.13
CA ARG A 209 -12.71 14.44 -9.62
C ARG A 209 -12.92 12.93 -9.62
N PRO A 210 -12.52 12.22 -10.69
CA PRO A 210 -12.51 10.76 -10.69
C PRO A 210 -11.37 10.22 -9.82
N LEU A 211 -11.49 8.98 -9.37
CA LEU A 211 -10.38 8.20 -8.80
C LEU A 211 -9.28 8.00 -9.85
N TYR A 212 -8.03 8.02 -9.39
CA TYR A 212 -6.83 8.13 -10.23
C TYR A 212 -5.71 7.17 -9.76
N THR A 213 -4.70 6.98 -10.60
CA THR A 213 -3.49 6.20 -10.29
C THR A 213 -2.50 6.97 -9.41
N LEU A 214 -1.81 6.28 -8.48
CA LEU A 214 -0.92 6.92 -7.51
C LEU A 214 0.39 7.47 -8.08
N GLU A 215 0.89 6.95 -9.21
CA GLU A 215 2.17 7.39 -9.77
C GLU A 215 2.05 8.62 -10.70
N SER A 216 1.03 8.68 -11.56
CA SER A 216 0.87 9.80 -12.52
C SER A 216 -0.42 10.60 -12.35
N GLY A 217 -1.32 10.23 -11.44
CA GLY A 217 -2.60 10.92 -11.28
C GLY A 217 -3.60 10.65 -12.41
N ILE A 218 -3.50 9.52 -13.13
CA ILE A 218 -4.33 9.25 -14.30
C ILE A 218 -5.72 8.77 -13.85
N PRO A 219 -6.82 9.47 -14.23
CA PRO A 219 -8.18 8.98 -14.08
C PRO A 219 -8.37 7.54 -14.57
N LEU A 220 -9.05 6.70 -13.79
CA LEU A 220 -9.27 5.29 -14.18
C LEU A 220 -10.13 5.12 -15.45
N SER A 221 -10.86 6.15 -15.87
CA SER A 221 -11.56 6.20 -17.16
C SER A 221 -10.62 6.28 -18.38
N GLU A 222 -9.33 6.58 -18.19
CA GLU A 222 -8.36 6.85 -19.27
C GLU A 222 -7.10 5.95 -19.24
N VAL A 223 -7.08 4.92 -18.39
CA VAL A 223 -6.13 3.81 -18.50
C VAL A 223 -6.63 2.79 -19.52
N ASP A 224 -5.75 1.91 -20.02
CA ASP A 224 -6.16 0.86 -20.95
C ASP A 224 -6.80 -0.35 -20.23
N ILE A 225 -6.25 -0.70 -19.06
CA ILE A 225 -6.64 -1.87 -18.27
C ILE A 225 -6.72 -1.49 -16.79
N ILE A 226 -7.78 -1.92 -16.12
CA ILE A 226 -7.86 -1.97 -14.65
C ILE A 226 -7.78 -3.45 -14.25
N ALA A 227 -6.75 -3.81 -13.47
CA ALA A 227 -6.40 -5.19 -13.15
C ALA A 227 -6.52 -5.48 -11.64
N PHE A 228 -7.63 -6.11 -11.24
CA PHE A 228 -7.91 -6.43 -9.83
C PHE A 228 -7.27 -7.76 -9.39
N SER A 229 -6.43 -7.72 -8.35
CA SER A 229 -5.98 -8.93 -7.65
C SER A 229 -6.87 -9.21 -6.44
N VAL A 230 -7.91 -10.03 -6.63
CA VAL A 230 -8.94 -10.32 -5.62
C VAL A 230 -8.40 -11.33 -4.59
N GLY A 231 -8.13 -10.85 -3.38
CA GLY A 231 -7.62 -11.68 -2.27
C GLY A 231 -8.71 -12.49 -1.55
N TYR A 232 -9.93 -11.95 -1.49
CA TYR A 232 -11.08 -12.51 -0.77
C TYR A 232 -12.39 -12.00 -1.38
N GLU A 233 -13.49 -12.73 -1.20
CA GLU A 233 -14.76 -12.50 -1.91
C GLU A 233 -15.50 -11.23 -1.49
N LEU A 234 -15.45 -10.87 -0.20
CA LEU A 234 -16.11 -9.67 0.36
C LEU A 234 -15.64 -8.34 -0.26
N ALA A 235 -14.56 -8.34 -1.05
CA ALA A 235 -14.10 -7.18 -1.80
C ALA A 235 -14.95 -6.87 -3.07
N ALA A 236 -15.99 -7.64 -3.35
CA ALA A 236 -16.82 -7.47 -4.55
C ALA A 236 -17.48 -6.06 -4.63
N THR A 237 -17.93 -5.50 -3.52
CA THR A 237 -18.46 -4.12 -3.48
C THR A 237 -17.35 -3.07 -3.66
N ASN A 238 -16.14 -3.33 -3.15
CA ASN A 238 -14.98 -2.44 -3.34
C ASN A 238 -14.53 -2.36 -4.81
N ILE A 239 -14.67 -3.44 -5.59
CA ILE A 239 -14.46 -3.41 -7.05
C ILE A 239 -15.43 -2.41 -7.69
N LEU A 240 -16.70 -2.46 -7.31
CA LEU A 240 -17.72 -1.51 -7.78
C LEU A 240 -17.44 -0.07 -7.30
N SER A 241 -16.90 0.12 -6.09
CA SER A 241 -16.47 1.44 -5.59
C SER A 241 -15.36 2.04 -6.46
N VAL A 242 -14.33 1.25 -6.78
CA VAL A 242 -13.20 1.67 -7.63
C VAL A 242 -13.68 2.02 -9.04
N LEU A 243 -14.59 1.23 -9.62
CA LEU A 243 -15.18 1.52 -10.93
C LEU A 243 -16.03 2.81 -10.91
N GLN A 244 -16.95 2.94 -9.94
CA GLN A 244 -17.82 4.13 -9.83
C GLN A 244 -17.03 5.41 -9.58
N ALA A 245 -16.12 5.40 -8.59
CA ALA A 245 -15.28 6.56 -8.28
C ALA A 245 -14.34 6.88 -9.46
N GLY A 246 -13.86 5.87 -10.18
CA GLY A 246 -13.02 6.01 -11.38
C GLY A 246 -13.74 6.51 -12.64
N GLY A 247 -15.05 6.76 -12.60
CA GLY A 247 -15.83 7.16 -13.77
C GLY A 247 -16.06 6.04 -14.79
N VAL A 248 -15.88 4.78 -14.41
CA VAL A 248 -15.99 3.61 -15.30
C VAL A 248 -17.38 2.99 -15.19
N PRO A 249 -18.09 2.72 -16.32
CA PRO A 249 -19.40 2.06 -16.28
C PRO A 249 -19.33 0.71 -15.56
N LEU A 250 -20.26 0.47 -14.63
CA LEU A 250 -20.21 -0.69 -13.73
C LEU A 250 -20.35 -2.02 -14.47
N ARG A 251 -21.34 -2.17 -15.34
CA ARG A 251 -21.57 -3.43 -16.05
C ARG A 251 -20.67 -3.58 -17.28
N THR A 252 -20.32 -4.83 -17.58
CA THR A 252 -19.65 -5.23 -18.82
C THR A 252 -20.45 -4.81 -20.06
N SER A 253 -21.79 -4.92 -20.01
CA SER A 253 -22.71 -4.48 -21.07
C SER A 253 -22.57 -3.00 -21.42
N ASP A 254 -22.35 -2.16 -20.41
CA ASP A 254 -22.38 -0.71 -20.54
C ASP A 254 -21.04 -0.20 -21.10
N ARG A 255 -19.97 -0.97 -20.87
CA ARG A 255 -18.66 -0.81 -21.50
C ARG A 255 -18.63 -1.33 -22.95
N GLU A 256 -19.33 -2.43 -23.26
CA GLU A 256 -19.48 -2.95 -24.64
C GLU A 256 -20.46 -2.11 -25.50
N GLY A 257 -21.40 -1.38 -24.88
CA GLY A 257 -22.39 -0.52 -25.54
C GLY A 257 -21.94 0.93 -25.80
N SER A 258 -20.69 1.27 -25.45
CA SER A 258 -20.17 2.64 -25.49
C SER A 258 -20.36 3.30 -26.86
N ALA A 259 -20.57 4.63 -26.89
CA ALA A 259 -20.96 5.32 -28.12
C ALA A 259 -19.94 5.21 -29.26
N ARG A 260 -18.67 4.86 -28.97
CA ARG A 260 -17.59 4.73 -29.96
C ARG A 260 -17.45 3.36 -30.60
N ASP A 261 -17.87 2.26 -29.95
CA ASP A 261 -17.77 0.91 -30.55
C ASP A 261 -18.64 0.80 -31.83
N ARG A 262 -19.73 1.57 -31.89
CA ARG A 262 -20.56 1.73 -33.10
C ARG A 262 -19.92 2.58 -34.20
N ALA A 263 -18.96 3.45 -33.86
CA ALA A 263 -18.28 4.32 -34.84
C ALA A 263 -17.12 3.60 -35.55
N ALA A 264 -16.45 2.68 -34.88
CA ALA A 264 -15.39 1.85 -35.46
C ALA A 264 -15.88 0.97 -36.63
N GLY A 265 -17.18 0.65 -36.68
CA GLY A 265 -17.82 -0.06 -37.78
C GLY A 265 -18.25 0.83 -38.97
N SER A 266 -18.13 2.15 -38.89
CA SER A 266 -18.64 3.08 -39.91
C SER A 266 -17.57 4.04 -40.43
N ALA A 267 -16.61 3.51 -41.18
CA ALA A 267 -15.78 4.31 -42.08
C ALA A 267 -16.66 4.90 -43.21
N ARG A 268 -17.23 6.08 -42.96
CA ARG A 268 -17.82 6.96 -44.00
C ARG A 268 -17.10 8.30 -43.98
N GLU A 269 -16.64 8.69 -45.16
CA GLU A 269 -15.90 9.92 -45.40
C GLU A 269 -16.81 11.15 -45.21
N GLY A 270 -16.25 12.26 -44.71
CA GLY A 270 -16.88 13.59 -44.83
C GLY A 270 -17.59 14.15 -43.61
N ALA A 271 -16.91 14.27 -42.47
CA ALA A 271 -17.21 15.27 -41.45
C ALA A 271 -15.90 15.79 -40.84
N ALA A 272 -15.57 17.07 -41.05
CA ALA A 272 -14.41 17.72 -40.46
C ALA A 272 -14.89 18.88 -39.58
N GLY A 273 -14.29 19.02 -38.39
CA GLY A 273 -14.54 20.16 -37.49
C GLY A 273 -15.24 19.83 -36.17
N ASP A 274 -14.62 18.99 -35.33
CA ASP A 274 -14.50 19.27 -33.90
C ASP A 274 -13.25 18.55 -33.36
N GLU A 275 -12.22 19.32 -32.97
CA GLU A 275 -10.94 18.78 -32.49
C GLU A 275 -10.86 18.68 -30.95
N SER A 276 -11.84 19.25 -30.22
CA SER A 276 -11.89 19.23 -28.74
C SER A 276 -12.41 17.91 -28.14
N ALA A 277 -12.87 16.96 -28.97
CA ALA A 277 -13.50 15.73 -28.51
C ALA A 277 -12.53 14.53 -28.33
N ARG A 278 -11.41 14.74 -27.63
CA ARG A 278 -10.55 13.65 -27.10
C ARG A 278 -11.41 12.80 -26.17
N ALA A 279 -11.84 11.62 -26.63
CA ALA A 279 -12.53 10.66 -25.79
C ALA A 279 -12.25 9.24 -26.30
N GLN A 280 -12.08 8.33 -25.36
CA GLN A 280 -11.49 7.01 -25.57
C GLN A 280 -12.57 5.91 -25.47
N SER A 281 -12.14 4.66 -25.65
CA SER A 281 -12.90 3.49 -25.22
C SER A 281 -12.88 3.40 -23.69
N ALA A 282 -13.91 2.82 -23.08
CA ALA A 282 -13.82 2.40 -21.67
C ALA A 282 -12.67 1.38 -21.47
N PRO A 283 -11.99 1.39 -20.31
CA PRO A 283 -10.89 0.47 -19.98
C PRO A 283 -11.33 -1.00 -19.98
N LEU A 284 -10.40 -1.92 -20.22
CA LEU A 284 -10.62 -3.34 -19.97
C LEU A 284 -10.58 -3.60 -18.46
N VAL A 285 -11.70 -4.03 -17.89
CA VAL A 285 -11.82 -4.39 -16.48
C VAL A 285 -11.55 -5.87 -16.32
N ILE A 286 -10.39 -6.22 -15.77
CA ILE A 286 -9.96 -7.61 -15.58
C ILE A 286 -9.71 -7.92 -14.09
N ALA A 287 -9.78 -9.20 -13.73
CA ALA A 287 -9.43 -9.66 -12.38
C ALA A 287 -8.65 -10.97 -12.38
N GLY A 288 -8.13 -11.34 -11.21
CA GLY A 288 -7.52 -12.63 -10.92
C GLY A 288 -7.26 -12.79 -9.42
N GLY A 289 -6.50 -13.82 -9.04
CA GLY A 289 -6.19 -14.13 -7.64
C GLY A 289 -7.07 -15.22 -7.02
N PRO A 290 -6.80 -15.62 -5.76
CA PRO A 290 -7.46 -16.77 -5.14
C PRO A 290 -8.93 -16.52 -4.78
N GLY A 291 -9.32 -15.26 -4.53
CA GLY A 291 -10.69 -14.88 -4.14
C GLY A 291 -11.72 -14.89 -5.27
N ILE A 292 -11.34 -15.26 -6.49
CA ILE A 292 -12.23 -15.27 -7.68
C ILE A 292 -12.16 -16.61 -8.46
N THR A 293 -11.91 -17.71 -7.74
CA THR A 293 -11.89 -19.07 -8.31
C THR A 293 -13.28 -19.64 -8.66
N ASN A 294 -14.33 -19.04 -8.13
CA ASN A 294 -15.64 -18.97 -8.76
C ASN A 294 -15.81 -17.55 -9.33
N PRO A 295 -15.63 -17.33 -10.64
CA PRO A 295 -15.72 -16.00 -11.23
C PRO A 295 -17.15 -15.60 -11.63
N VAL A 296 -18.13 -16.52 -11.56
CA VAL A 296 -19.49 -16.31 -12.11
C VAL A 296 -20.21 -15.10 -11.49
N PRO A 297 -20.23 -14.90 -10.15
CA PRO A 297 -20.87 -13.72 -9.53
C PRO A 297 -20.26 -12.37 -9.93
N PHE A 298 -19.05 -12.36 -10.50
CA PHE A 298 -18.37 -11.15 -10.94
C PHE A 298 -18.58 -10.85 -12.43
N GLY A 299 -19.13 -11.80 -13.21
CA GLY A 299 -19.25 -11.72 -14.67
C GLY A 299 -20.15 -10.59 -15.19
N ALA A 300 -21.01 -10.02 -14.34
CA ALA A 300 -21.84 -8.86 -14.69
C ALA A 300 -21.05 -7.55 -14.78
N PHE A 301 -19.91 -7.45 -14.08
CA PHE A 301 -19.13 -6.21 -13.93
C PHE A 301 -17.61 -6.36 -14.17
N ILE A 302 -17.12 -7.55 -14.54
CA ILE A 302 -15.74 -7.80 -14.96
C ILE A 302 -15.74 -8.37 -16.39
N ASP A 303 -14.87 -7.86 -17.27
CA ASP A 303 -14.82 -8.23 -18.69
C ASP A 303 -14.14 -9.61 -18.90
N ALA A 304 -13.14 -9.92 -18.06
CA ALA A 304 -12.34 -11.15 -18.11
C ALA A 304 -11.66 -11.46 -16.76
N VAL A 305 -11.53 -12.73 -16.40
CA VAL A 305 -10.86 -13.18 -15.16
C VAL A 305 -9.73 -14.17 -15.48
N PHE A 306 -8.49 -13.82 -15.13
CA PHE A 306 -7.33 -14.71 -15.23
C PHE A 306 -7.31 -15.68 -14.05
N ILE A 307 -7.40 -16.99 -14.34
CA ILE A 307 -7.45 -18.05 -13.33
C ILE A 307 -6.05 -18.64 -13.13
N GLY A 308 -5.47 -18.40 -11.95
CA GLY A 308 -4.23 -19.04 -11.51
C GLY A 308 -3.08 -18.07 -11.26
N GLU A 309 -1.87 -18.58 -11.45
CA GLU A 309 -0.62 -17.85 -11.25
C GLU A 309 -0.29 -17.04 -12.51
N ALA A 310 -0.22 -15.72 -12.37
CA ALA A 310 -0.16 -14.76 -13.47
C ALA A 310 1.27 -14.40 -13.90
N GLU A 311 2.26 -14.81 -13.10
CA GLU A 311 3.68 -14.68 -13.40
C GLU A 311 4.05 -15.28 -14.76
N GLY A 312 4.88 -14.57 -15.52
CA GLY A 312 5.28 -14.90 -16.89
C GLY A 312 4.17 -14.73 -17.94
N LEU A 313 2.96 -15.24 -17.68
CA LEU A 313 1.87 -15.34 -18.66
C LEU A 313 1.07 -14.04 -18.85
N PHE A 314 0.69 -13.35 -17.76
CA PHE A 314 -0.05 -12.10 -17.90
C PHE A 314 0.77 -10.97 -18.55
N PRO A 315 2.07 -10.77 -18.24
CA PRO A 315 2.91 -9.82 -18.98
C PRO A 315 2.98 -10.11 -20.49
N GLN A 316 2.94 -11.38 -20.92
CA GLN A 316 2.91 -11.73 -22.34
C GLN A 316 1.58 -11.34 -23.01
N LEU A 317 0.44 -11.60 -22.34
CA LEU A 317 -0.88 -11.16 -22.81
C LEU A 317 -0.97 -9.63 -22.89
N ALA A 318 -0.44 -8.92 -21.88
CA ALA A 318 -0.36 -7.47 -21.87
C ALA A 318 0.49 -6.96 -23.05
N SER A 319 1.64 -7.57 -23.34
CA SER A 319 2.45 -7.20 -24.50
C SER A 319 1.73 -7.41 -25.84
N GLU A 320 0.96 -8.49 -26.02
CA GLU A 320 0.14 -8.64 -27.24
C GLU A 320 -0.96 -7.56 -27.32
N ILE A 321 -1.65 -7.25 -26.22
CA ILE A 321 -2.65 -6.17 -26.16
C ILE A 321 -2.01 -4.80 -26.51
N ALA A 322 -0.79 -4.54 -26.03
CA ALA A 322 -0.04 -3.33 -26.35
C ALA A 322 0.24 -3.21 -27.86
N GLU A 323 0.72 -4.29 -28.50
CA GLU A 323 0.95 -4.32 -29.94
C GLU A 323 -0.35 -4.21 -30.75
N ARG A 324 -1.46 -4.82 -30.28
CA ARG A 324 -2.78 -4.65 -30.91
C ARG A 324 -3.26 -3.20 -30.86
N ARG A 325 -3.08 -2.50 -29.73
CA ARG A 325 -3.43 -1.07 -29.64
C ARG A 325 -2.50 -0.19 -30.49
N LYS A 326 -1.19 -0.46 -30.52
CA LYS A 326 -0.23 0.22 -31.41
C LYS A 326 -0.63 0.10 -32.88
N ALA A 327 -1.14 -1.08 -33.28
CA ALA A 327 -1.72 -1.32 -34.60
C ALA A 327 -3.12 -0.66 -34.82
N GLY A 328 -3.60 0.16 -33.88
CA GLY A 328 -4.86 0.89 -33.98
C GLY A 328 -6.12 0.04 -33.76
N GLN A 329 -5.99 -1.18 -33.23
CA GLN A 329 -7.13 -2.08 -33.04
C GLN A 329 -8.01 -1.66 -31.84
N GLY A 330 -9.33 -1.74 -32.02
CA GLY A 330 -10.33 -1.32 -31.02
C GLY A 330 -10.60 -2.34 -29.91
N ARG A 331 -11.34 -1.91 -28.87
CA ARG A 331 -11.65 -2.66 -27.63
C ARG A 331 -11.98 -4.14 -27.84
N ALA A 332 -12.86 -4.45 -28.79
CA ALA A 332 -13.31 -5.82 -29.06
C ALA A 332 -12.17 -6.76 -29.48
N GLU A 333 -11.15 -6.27 -30.19
CA GLU A 333 -9.97 -7.05 -30.61
C GLU A 333 -8.94 -7.17 -29.49
N LEU A 334 -8.77 -6.13 -28.65
CA LEU A 334 -7.96 -6.21 -27.42
C LEU A 334 -8.54 -7.26 -26.46
N LEU A 335 -9.87 -7.25 -26.29
CA LEU A 335 -10.61 -8.24 -25.51
C LEU A 335 -10.60 -9.63 -26.16
N ARG A 336 -10.40 -9.74 -27.48
CA ARG A 336 -10.23 -11.05 -28.16
C ARG A 336 -8.95 -11.76 -27.74
N VAL A 337 -7.84 -11.04 -27.56
CA VAL A 337 -6.57 -11.60 -27.02
C VAL A 337 -6.80 -12.27 -25.65
N LEU A 338 -7.60 -11.65 -24.80
CA LEU A 338 -8.01 -12.22 -23.51
C LEU A 338 -8.97 -13.41 -23.70
N ARG A 339 -10.04 -13.25 -24.50
CA ARG A 339 -11.08 -14.28 -24.72
C ARG A 339 -10.57 -15.54 -25.44
N GLU A 340 -9.48 -15.47 -26.18
CA GLU A 340 -8.84 -16.63 -26.83
C GLU A 340 -7.86 -17.39 -25.91
N ASN A 341 -7.50 -16.84 -24.75
CA ASN A 341 -6.56 -17.49 -23.84
C ASN A 341 -7.22 -18.61 -22.99
N PRO A 342 -6.63 -19.81 -22.88
CA PRO A 342 -7.21 -20.92 -22.12
C PRO A 342 -7.29 -20.67 -20.60
N HIS A 343 -6.48 -19.76 -20.06
CA HIS A 343 -6.43 -19.42 -18.63
C HIS A 343 -7.36 -18.26 -18.23
N VAL A 344 -8.02 -17.63 -19.20
CA VAL A 344 -8.92 -16.50 -18.97
C VAL A 344 -10.38 -16.94 -19.10
N TRP A 345 -11.16 -16.78 -18.03
CA TRP A 345 -12.61 -16.92 -18.03
C TRP A 345 -13.28 -15.60 -18.43
N TYR A 346 -14.47 -15.68 -19.00
CA TYR A 346 -15.38 -14.56 -19.21
C TYR A 346 -16.82 -15.08 -19.23
N SER A 347 -17.80 -14.22 -18.96
CA SER A 347 -19.21 -14.61 -18.98
C SER A 347 -19.61 -15.15 -20.36
N GLY A 348 -20.27 -16.31 -20.38
CA GLY A 348 -20.65 -17.01 -21.62
C GLY A 348 -19.52 -17.72 -22.37
N LYS A 349 -18.32 -17.88 -21.80
CA LYS A 349 -17.21 -18.61 -22.45
C LYS A 349 -17.59 -20.04 -22.83
N PRO A 350 -17.35 -20.48 -24.09
CA PRO A 350 -17.58 -21.87 -24.49
C PRO A 350 -16.47 -22.78 -23.98
N GLY A 351 -16.84 -23.73 -23.10
CA GLY A 351 -15.92 -24.73 -22.57
C GLY A 351 -15.03 -24.24 -21.42
N PRO A 352 -14.11 -25.09 -20.94
CA PRO A 352 -13.42 -24.88 -19.67
C PRO A 352 -12.34 -23.80 -19.70
N THR A 353 -12.05 -23.23 -18.52
CA THR A 353 -10.89 -22.37 -18.26
C THR A 353 -9.89 -23.12 -17.37
N ARG A 354 -8.63 -23.23 -17.81
CA ARG A 354 -7.58 -23.96 -17.09
C ARG A 354 -6.79 -23.06 -16.16
N ARG A 355 -6.61 -23.44 -14.90
CA ARG A 355 -5.73 -22.71 -13.97
C ARG A 355 -4.29 -22.68 -14.49
N ALA A 356 -3.73 -21.48 -14.62
CA ALA A 356 -2.30 -21.26 -14.87
C ALA A 356 -1.44 -21.63 -13.64
N ILE A 357 -0.27 -22.24 -13.88
CA ILE A 357 0.71 -22.61 -12.84
C ILE A 357 2.08 -22.06 -13.24
N TRP A 358 2.69 -21.24 -12.39
CA TRP A 358 4.01 -20.68 -12.66
C TRP A 358 5.12 -21.62 -12.19
N ASN A 359 5.76 -22.31 -13.14
CA ASN A 359 6.82 -23.28 -12.85
C ASN A 359 8.15 -22.59 -12.46
N GLY A 360 8.39 -21.36 -12.96
CA GLY A 360 9.58 -20.56 -12.68
C GLY A 360 9.74 -20.07 -11.23
N PHE A 361 8.78 -20.33 -10.34
CA PHE A 361 8.84 -19.92 -8.93
C PHE A 361 10.14 -20.32 -8.21
N SER A 362 10.68 -21.50 -8.53
CA SER A 362 11.91 -22.05 -7.95
C SER A 362 13.18 -21.76 -8.76
N GLU A 363 13.05 -21.24 -9.98
CA GLU A 363 14.14 -21.14 -10.97
C GLU A 363 14.47 -19.66 -11.27
N ASP A 364 13.46 -18.83 -11.59
CA ASP A 364 13.64 -17.41 -11.92
C ASP A 364 13.77 -16.50 -10.69
N CYS A 365 13.23 -16.92 -9.53
CA CYS A 365 13.37 -16.27 -8.23
C CYS A 365 13.28 -14.72 -8.26
N VAL A 366 12.23 -14.20 -8.91
CA VAL A 366 12.05 -12.75 -9.21
C VAL A 366 12.22 -11.87 -7.97
N ARG A 367 13.22 -10.98 -8.00
CA ARG A 367 13.43 -9.94 -6.98
C ARG A 367 12.36 -8.86 -7.10
N VAL A 368 11.50 -8.77 -6.09
CA VAL A 368 10.36 -7.83 -6.06
C VAL A 368 10.84 -6.38 -5.94
N GLN A 369 10.62 -5.58 -6.98
CA GLN A 369 10.83 -4.13 -6.97
C GLN A 369 9.47 -3.42 -6.89
N PHE A 370 9.21 -2.75 -5.78
CA PHE A 370 7.89 -2.18 -5.48
C PHE A 370 8.00 -0.99 -4.53
N PRO A 371 7.11 0.02 -4.61
CA PRO A 371 7.27 1.24 -3.82
C PRO A 371 7.24 1.01 -2.31
N VAL A 372 8.07 1.77 -1.60
CA VAL A 372 8.11 1.76 -0.13
C VAL A 372 6.97 2.63 0.39
N ALA A 373 5.98 1.96 0.97
CA ALA A 373 4.77 2.56 1.51
C ALA A 373 5.04 3.82 2.36
N GLY A 374 4.57 4.98 1.87
CA GLY A 374 4.66 6.28 2.55
C GLY A 374 3.83 6.33 3.82
N VAL A 375 2.58 5.85 3.78
CA VAL A 375 1.79 5.54 5.00
C VAL A 375 2.05 4.10 5.43
N LYS A 376 2.00 3.84 6.75
CA LYS A 376 2.24 2.53 7.35
C LYS A 376 1.30 1.45 6.78
N ALA A 377 1.86 0.51 6.02
CA ALA A 377 1.16 -0.72 5.62
C ALA A 377 0.84 -1.64 6.81
N VAL A 378 -0.15 -2.53 6.66
CA VAL A 378 -0.49 -3.54 7.68
C VAL A 378 0.69 -4.48 7.95
N GLN A 379 1.42 -4.87 6.90
CA GLN A 379 2.68 -5.63 6.96
C GLN A 379 3.87 -4.76 6.52
N ASP A 380 4.21 -3.77 7.34
CA ASP A 380 5.32 -2.82 7.15
C ASP A 380 6.72 -3.44 7.38
N HIS A 381 6.98 -4.59 6.75
CA HIS A 381 8.21 -5.39 6.84
C HIS A 381 8.58 -6.02 5.49
N GLY A 382 9.82 -6.49 5.35
CA GLY A 382 10.21 -7.30 4.20
C GLY A 382 9.45 -8.63 4.21
N THR A 383 9.14 -9.19 3.04
CA THR A 383 8.40 -10.46 2.93
C THR A 383 8.97 -11.27 1.78
N ILE A 384 9.35 -12.52 2.05
CA ILE A 384 9.90 -13.45 1.06
C ILE A 384 9.01 -14.70 1.03
N GLU A 385 8.45 -15.06 -0.14
CA GLU A 385 7.76 -16.34 -0.30
C GLU A 385 8.80 -17.46 -0.46
N ILE A 386 8.99 -18.31 0.57
CA ILE A 386 10.02 -19.37 0.57
C ILE A 386 9.52 -20.68 -0.06
N MET A 387 8.21 -20.92 0.01
CA MET A 387 7.55 -22.07 -0.61
C MET A 387 6.12 -21.69 -1.00
N ARG A 388 5.82 -21.82 -2.28
CA ARG A 388 4.47 -21.73 -2.83
C ARG A 388 3.75 -23.06 -2.66
N GLY A 389 2.46 -23.00 -2.33
CA GLY A 389 1.66 -24.19 -2.07
C GLY A 389 1.98 -24.85 -0.72
N CYS A 390 1.48 -26.07 -0.56
CA CYS A 390 1.57 -26.84 0.68
C CYS A 390 1.63 -28.34 0.35
N PRO A 391 2.49 -29.14 1.01
CA PRO A 391 2.51 -30.60 0.80
C PRO A 391 1.27 -31.32 1.36
N HIS A 392 0.48 -30.67 2.23
CA HIS A 392 -0.64 -31.29 2.92
C HIS A 392 -1.95 -31.32 2.10
N GLY A 393 -2.88 -32.20 2.50
CA GLY A 393 -4.18 -32.40 1.84
C GLY A 393 -5.38 -32.06 2.71
N CYS A 394 -5.35 -30.93 3.42
CA CYS A 394 -6.44 -30.51 4.31
C CYS A 394 -7.72 -30.20 3.52
N ARG A 395 -8.80 -30.95 3.76
CA ARG A 395 -9.99 -31.03 2.87
C ARG A 395 -10.85 -29.76 2.81
N PHE A 396 -10.65 -28.85 3.75
CA PHE A 396 -11.29 -27.52 3.79
C PHE A 396 -10.44 -26.41 3.14
N CYS A 397 -9.15 -26.68 2.86
CA CYS A 397 -8.17 -25.63 2.61
C CYS A 397 -8.09 -25.27 1.12
N HIS A 398 -8.86 -24.25 0.72
CA HIS A 398 -8.85 -23.69 -0.64
C HIS A 398 -7.44 -23.38 -1.15
N ALA A 399 -6.62 -22.62 -0.41
CA ALA A 399 -5.24 -22.33 -0.77
C ALA A 399 -4.37 -23.60 -0.90
N GLY A 400 -4.65 -24.63 -0.09
CA GLY A 400 -4.02 -25.94 -0.16
C GLY A 400 -4.38 -26.77 -1.40
N VAL A 401 -5.40 -26.34 -2.16
CA VAL A 401 -5.72 -26.85 -3.51
C VAL A 401 -5.21 -25.88 -4.58
N PHE A 402 -5.57 -24.60 -4.49
CA PHE A 402 -5.31 -23.57 -5.52
C PHE A 402 -3.83 -23.37 -5.83
N TYR A 403 -2.93 -23.56 -4.86
CA TYR A 403 -1.47 -23.41 -5.05
C TYR A 403 -0.73 -24.76 -5.25
N ARG A 404 -1.42 -25.86 -5.58
CA ARG A 404 -0.76 -27.14 -5.91
C ARG A 404 -0.14 -27.10 -7.33
N PRO A 405 1.01 -27.78 -7.55
CA PRO A 405 1.81 -28.56 -6.59
C PRO A 405 2.72 -27.64 -5.75
N TYR A 406 3.20 -28.08 -4.58
CA TYR A 406 4.13 -27.24 -3.80
C TYR A 406 5.48 -27.07 -4.52
N ARG A 407 6.08 -25.88 -4.41
CA ARG A 407 7.37 -25.51 -5.01
C ARG A 407 8.16 -24.67 -4.02
N MET A 408 9.38 -25.08 -3.71
CA MET A 408 10.30 -24.40 -2.76
C MET A 408 11.34 -23.56 -3.52
N LYS A 409 11.68 -22.37 -3.02
CA LYS A 409 12.87 -21.63 -3.48
C LYS A 409 14.16 -22.23 -2.89
N PRO A 410 15.30 -22.16 -3.59
CA PRO A 410 16.62 -22.46 -3.01
C PRO A 410 16.96 -21.53 -1.84
N VAL A 411 17.76 -22.00 -0.88
CA VAL A 411 18.22 -21.22 0.29
C VAL A 411 19.01 -19.99 -0.14
N GLU A 412 19.86 -20.16 -1.15
CA GLU A 412 20.75 -19.14 -1.71
C GLU A 412 19.95 -17.99 -2.34
N ALA A 413 18.83 -18.31 -3.01
CA ALA A 413 17.93 -17.32 -3.58
C ALA A 413 17.20 -16.52 -2.50
N ILE A 414 16.79 -17.17 -1.39
CA ILE A 414 16.13 -16.50 -0.26
C ILE A 414 17.12 -15.57 0.47
N ILE A 415 18.40 -15.95 0.61
CA ILE A 415 19.44 -15.09 1.17
C ILE A 415 19.64 -13.85 0.28
N ALA A 416 19.77 -14.04 -1.04
CA ALA A 416 19.92 -12.92 -1.99
C ALA A 416 18.68 -12.00 -2.08
N GLU A 417 17.48 -12.52 -1.85
CA GLU A 417 16.25 -11.73 -1.73
C GLU A 417 16.18 -10.98 -0.38
N ALA A 418 16.73 -11.56 0.69
CA ALA A 418 16.89 -10.88 1.98
C ALA A 418 17.93 -9.76 1.91
N GLU A 419 19.11 -9.99 1.32
CA GLU A 419 20.13 -8.96 1.06
C GLU A 419 19.50 -7.73 0.36
N PHE A 420 18.77 -7.97 -0.73
CA PHE A 420 18.09 -6.93 -1.50
C PHE A 420 17.04 -6.15 -0.67
N LEU A 421 16.25 -6.83 0.16
CA LEU A 421 15.27 -6.20 1.05
C LEU A 421 15.92 -5.40 2.20
N VAL A 422 17.05 -5.86 2.73
CA VAL A 422 17.78 -5.18 3.80
C VAL A 422 18.51 -3.95 3.29
N ASP A 423 19.20 -4.06 2.15
CA ASP A 423 20.19 -3.09 1.71
C ASP A 423 19.65 -2.11 0.65
N THR A 424 18.85 -2.56 -0.33
CA THR A 424 18.19 -1.65 -1.30
C THR A 424 16.92 -1.02 -0.75
N TYR A 425 16.20 -1.73 0.14
CA TYR A 425 14.89 -1.29 0.65
C TYR A 425 14.88 -0.83 2.12
N GLY A 426 15.96 -1.09 2.88
CA GLY A 426 16.10 -0.63 4.26
C GLY A 426 15.22 -1.38 5.28
N TYR A 427 14.76 -2.59 4.97
CA TYR A 427 14.00 -3.40 5.94
C TYR A 427 14.92 -4.00 7.01
N ARG A 428 14.43 -4.03 8.26
CA ARG A 428 15.09 -4.68 9.41
C ARG A 428 14.30 -5.85 10.00
N ASP A 429 12.99 -5.90 9.79
CA ASP A 429 12.16 -7.10 9.99
C ASP A 429 11.87 -7.76 8.63
N ILE A 430 12.03 -9.09 8.52
CA ILE A 430 11.71 -9.90 7.33
C ILE A 430 10.84 -11.10 7.72
N THR A 431 9.72 -11.28 7.02
CA THR A 431 8.80 -12.41 7.17
C THR A 431 9.05 -13.45 6.08
N LEU A 432 9.34 -14.70 6.49
CA LEU A 432 9.53 -15.87 5.62
C LEU A 432 8.17 -16.56 5.42
N SER A 433 7.48 -16.17 4.35
CA SER A 433 6.09 -16.51 4.05
C SER A 433 5.95 -17.83 3.31
N SER A 434 4.91 -18.59 3.67
CA SER A 434 4.42 -19.80 2.99
C SER A 434 3.04 -20.16 3.56
N LEU A 435 2.36 -21.15 2.97
CA LEU A 435 1.20 -21.80 3.59
C LEU A 435 1.60 -22.71 4.77
N SER A 436 2.85 -23.21 4.79
CA SER A 436 3.40 -23.94 5.94
C SER A 436 4.94 -23.89 5.93
N SER A 437 5.50 -22.81 6.48
CA SER A 437 6.95 -22.56 6.48
C SER A 437 7.74 -23.60 7.28
N GLY A 438 7.09 -24.38 8.15
CA GLY A 438 7.70 -25.50 8.87
C GLY A 438 7.93 -26.77 8.04
N ASP A 439 7.28 -26.89 6.87
CA ASP A 439 7.49 -28.01 5.94
C ASP A 439 8.56 -27.70 4.87
N TYR A 440 9.21 -26.53 4.93
CA TYR A 440 10.32 -26.18 4.04
C TYR A 440 11.55 -27.05 4.31
N SER A 441 11.97 -27.86 3.34
CA SER A 441 12.90 -28.99 3.52
C SER A 441 14.26 -28.63 4.16
N GLU A 442 14.73 -27.39 4.01
CA GLU A 442 15.99 -26.91 4.58
C GLU A 442 15.80 -25.83 5.68
N ILE A 443 14.66 -25.79 6.37
CA ILE A 443 14.31 -24.66 7.27
C ILE A 443 15.33 -24.40 8.38
N GLY A 444 15.95 -25.45 8.94
CA GLY A 444 17.02 -25.32 9.93
C GLY A 444 18.32 -24.75 9.36
N ARG A 445 18.65 -25.09 8.10
CA ARG A 445 19.79 -24.52 7.38
C ARG A 445 19.53 -23.04 7.08
N LEU A 446 18.37 -22.73 6.50
CA LEU A 446 17.96 -21.38 6.13
C LEU A 446 18.00 -20.40 7.32
N VAL A 447 17.40 -20.78 8.46
CA VAL A 447 17.39 -19.92 9.66
C VAL A 447 18.81 -19.72 10.22
N ASN A 448 19.66 -20.74 10.17
CA ASN A 448 21.05 -20.62 10.64
C ASN A 448 21.89 -19.74 9.70
N GLU A 449 21.78 -19.91 8.38
CA GLU A 449 22.52 -19.11 7.39
C GLU A 449 22.07 -17.64 7.39
N LEU A 450 20.77 -17.36 7.50
CA LEU A 450 20.26 -15.98 7.66
C LEU A 450 20.75 -15.34 8.97
N ASN A 451 20.66 -16.04 10.10
CA ASN A 451 21.13 -15.50 11.39
C ASN A 451 22.65 -15.28 11.42
N ALA A 452 23.43 -16.10 10.69
CA ALA A 452 24.87 -15.94 10.58
C ALA A 452 25.27 -14.81 9.61
N HIS A 453 24.61 -14.72 8.46
CA HIS A 453 24.88 -13.70 7.44
C HIS A 453 24.54 -12.29 7.96
N PHE A 454 23.39 -12.13 8.62
CA PHE A 454 22.94 -10.83 9.14
C PHE A 454 23.31 -10.60 10.62
N ALA A 455 24.26 -11.36 11.17
CA ALA A 455 24.77 -11.17 12.52
C ALA A 455 25.31 -9.74 12.71
N GLY A 456 24.97 -9.11 13.84
CA GLY A 456 25.30 -7.69 14.12
C GLY A 456 24.46 -6.68 13.34
N ARG A 457 24.04 -6.98 12.09
CA ARG A 457 23.34 -6.04 11.18
C ARG A 457 21.96 -5.55 11.66
N GLY A 458 21.45 -6.03 12.79
CA GLY A 458 20.17 -5.57 13.37
C GLY A 458 18.94 -6.06 12.60
N VAL A 459 19.05 -7.20 11.91
CA VAL A 459 17.97 -7.80 11.11
C VAL A 459 17.29 -8.94 11.88
N SER A 460 15.99 -9.09 11.68
CA SER A 460 15.07 -9.96 12.42
C SER A 460 14.23 -10.80 11.45
N PHE A 461 14.12 -12.11 11.68
CA PHE A 461 13.45 -13.06 10.79
C PHE A 461 12.25 -13.75 11.45
N ALA A 462 11.08 -13.71 10.81
CA ALA A 462 9.82 -14.22 11.35
C ALA A 462 9.21 -15.37 10.51
N LEU A 463 8.68 -16.39 11.18
CA LEU A 463 7.93 -17.51 10.58
C LEU A 463 6.48 -17.52 11.12
N PRO A 464 5.50 -16.93 10.40
CA PRO A 464 4.12 -16.84 10.87
C PRO A 464 3.31 -18.13 10.66
N SER A 465 3.57 -18.86 9.57
CA SER A 465 2.77 -19.99 9.08
C SER A 465 3.35 -21.33 9.53
N LEU A 466 3.22 -21.65 10.83
CA LEU A 466 3.82 -22.85 11.42
C LEU A 466 2.74 -23.93 11.69
N ARG A 467 2.74 -25.02 10.90
CA ARG A 467 1.91 -26.20 11.18
C ARG A 467 2.50 -26.99 12.36
N VAL A 468 1.68 -27.23 13.37
CA VAL A 468 2.05 -27.88 14.65
C VAL A 468 2.77 -29.23 14.46
N SER A 469 2.32 -30.06 13.52
CA SER A 469 2.93 -31.38 13.24
C SER A 469 4.33 -31.30 12.63
N SER A 470 4.69 -30.17 12.03
CA SER A 470 5.96 -29.94 11.32
C SER A 470 6.91 -29.05 12.12
N PHE A 471 6.50 -28.65 13.34
CA PHE A 471 7.24 -27.72 14.18
C PHE A 471 8.11 -28.47 15.20
N THR A 472 9.40 -28.58 14.88
CA THR A 472 10.37 -29.30 15.73
C THR A 472 10.98 -28.41 16.81
N LEU A 473 11.33 -28.99 17.96
CA LEU A 473 11.90 -28.24 19.10
C LEU A 473 13.16 -27.41 18.73
N PRO A 474 14.10 -27.87 17.86
CA PRO A 474 15.22 -27.05 17.41
C PRO A 474 14.81 -25.75 16.68
N ILE A 475 13.70 -25.74 15.94
CA ILE A 475 13.19 -24.53 15.27
C ILE A 475 12.74 -23.49 16.31
N ILE A 476 12.17 -23.94 17.44
CA ILE A 476 11.83 -23.05 18.58
C ILE A 476 13.10 -22.40 19.14
N GLY A 477 14.20 -23.15 19.24
CA GLY A 477 15.51 -22.64 19.66
C GLY A 477 16.06 -21.56 18.72
N GLY A 478 16.05 -21.80 17.40
CA GLY A 478 16.47 -20.80 16.41
C GLY A 478 15.60 -19.54 16.40
N LEU A 479 14.28 -19.70 16.52
CA LEU A 479 13.32 -18.58 16.64
C LEU A 479 13.43 -17.83 17.98
N ALA A 480 13.98 -18.45 19.04
CA ALA A 480 14.10 -17.82 20.35
C ALA A 480 15.15 -16.70 20.43
N ALA A 481 15.97 -16.52 19.39
CA ALA A 481 16.82 -15.34 19.20
C ALA A 481 16.03 -14.10 18.76
N VAL A 482 14.83 -14.28 18.19
CA VAL A 482 14.01 -13.22 17.59
C VAL A 482 12.83 -12.85 18.51
N LYS A 483 12.11 -11.78 18.14
CA LYS A 483 10.93 -11.23 18.81
C LYS A 483 9.86 -12.29 19.11
N LYS A 484 9.77 -12.70 20.39
CA LYS A 484 8.89 -13.77 20.91
C LYS A 484 7.40 -13.38 20.93
N SER A 485 6.82 -13.21 19.74
CA SER A 485 5.39 -13.00 19.53
C SER A 485 4.59 -14.27 19.89
N GLY A 486 3.30 -14.12 20.22
CA GLY A 486 2.48 -15.26 20.66
C GLY A 486 2.36 -16.36 19.61
N LEU A 487 2.77 -17.58 19.98
CA LEU A 487 2.92 -18.74 19.10
C LEU A 487 1.55 -19.26 18.61
N THR A 488 1.41 -19.49 17.31
CA THR A 488 0.14 -19.82 16.64
C THR A 488 -0.08 -21.32 16.47
N PHE A 489 -1.28 -21.79 16.82
CA PHE A 489 -1.76 -23.17 16.65
C PHE A 489 -3.09 -23.15 15.91
N ALA A 490 -3.07 -23.43 14.60
CA ALA A 490 -4.28 -23.66 13.82
C ALA A 490 -4.70 -25.13 13.96
N VAL A 491 -5.60 -25.40 14.91
CA VAL A 491 -6.07 -26.75 15.28
C VAL A 491 -7.32 -27.12 14.48
N GLU A 492 -8.14 -26.11 14.13
CA GLU A 492 -9.44 -26.21 13.45
C GLU A 492 -10.52 -26.93 14.26
N THR A 493 -10.32 -28.19 14.62
CA THR A 493 -11.25 -28.97 15.45
C THR A 493 -10.48 -29.79 16.49
N PRO A 494 -10.94 -29.83 17.76
CA PRO A 494 -10.22 -30.49 18.85
C PRO A 494 -10.44 -32.01 18.90
N THR A 495 -11.41 -32.54 18.13
CA THR A 495 -11.75 -33.97 18.13
C THR A 495 -10.82 -34.74 17.20
N GLU A 496 -10.36 -35.93 17.62
CA GLU A 496 -9.48 -36.75 16.78
C GLU A 496 -10.20 -37.20 15.50
N TRP A 497 -11.48 -37.60 15.60
CA TRP A 497 -12.33 -37.88 14.44
C TRP A 497 -12.40 -36.70 13.46
N GLY A 498 -12.71 -35.49 13.94
CA GLY A 498 -12.74 -34.30 13.10
C GLY A 498 -11.39 -34.01 12.43
N GLN A 499 -10.28 -34.24 13.11
CA GLN A 499 -8.94 -34.09 12.53
C GLN A 499 -8.63 -35.13 11.44
N LEU A 500 -9.18 -36.34 11.53
CA LEU A 500 -9.15 -37.32 10.44
C LEU A 500 -10.04 -36.89 9.26
N VAL A 501 -11.29 -36.48 9.53
CA VAL A 501 -12.25 -35.97 8.52
C VAL A 501 -11.63 -34.81 7.72
N LEU A 502 -11.03 -33.82 8.40
CA LEU A 502 -10.35 -32.68 7.77
C LEU A 502 -9.01 -33.04 7.06
N ASN A 503 -8.47 -34.25 7.26
CA ASN A 503 -7.10 -34.63 6.93
C ASN A 503 -6.04 -33.65 7.53
N LYS A 504 -6.24 -33.27 8.80
CA LYS A 504 -5.40 -32.32 9.53
C LYS A 504 -5.23 -32.73 11.01
N GLN A 505 -4.40 -33.74 11.25
CA GLN A 505 -3.97 -34.13 12.59
C GLN A 505 -3.14 -33.03 13.29
N VAL A 506 -3.56 -32.67 14.51
CA VAL A 506 -2.96 -31.71 15.45
C VAL A 506 -3.30 -32.18 16.89
N SER A 507 -2.54 -33.14 17.41
CA SER A 507 -2.84 -33.75 18.72
C SER A 507 -2.70 -32.75 19.88
N ARG A 508 -3.54 -32.91 20.90
CA ARG A 508 -3.45 -32.15 22.16
C ARG A 508 -2.07 -32.26 22.79
N GLN A 509 -1.48 -33.46 22.77
CA GLN A 509 -0.18 -33.74 23.40
C GLN A 509 0.94 -32.91 22.75
N ASN A 510 1.02 -32.88 21.42
CA ASN A 510 2.03 -32.12 20.71
C ASN A 510 1.89 -30.61 20.99
N CYS A 511 0.65 -30.09 21.04
CA CYS A 511 0.39 -28.70 21.46
C CYS A 511 0.92 -28.41 22.87
N VAL A 512 0.67 -29.30 23.84
CA VAL A 512 1.12 -29.13 25.23
C VAL A 512 2.65 -29.20 25.34
N GLU A 513 3.31 -30.11 24.63
CA GLU A 513 4.78 -30.25 24.66
C GLU A 513 5.49 -29.04 24.04
N ILE A 514 5.05 -28.60 22.85
CA ILE A 514 5.55 -27.39 22.19
C ILE A 514 5.33 -26.16 23.08
N LEU A 515 4.17 -26.03 23.72
CA LEU A 515 3.87 -24.91 24.61
C LEU A 515 4.67 -24.94 25.92
N ARG A 516 4.98 -26.11 26.47
CA ARG A 516 5.90 -26.26 27.61
C ARG A 516 7.29 -25.75 27.27
N GLU A 517 7.84 -26.14 26.12
CA GLU A 517 9.16 -25.69 25.67
C GLU A 517 9.19 -24.21 25.31
N ALA A 518 8.19 -23.71 24.57
CA ALA A 518 8.06 -22.29 24.28
C ALA A 518 7.96 -21.44 25.58
N LYS A 519 7.18 -21.90 26.57
CA LYS A 519 7.11 -21.25 27.89
C LYS A 519 8.45 -21.27 28.62
N ARG A 520 9.21 -22.37 28.57
CA ARG A 520 10.58 -22.46 29.11
C ARG A 520 11.53 -21.47 28.44
N LEU A 521 11.39 -21.26 27.13
CA LEU A 521 12.16 -20.30 26.34
C LEU A 521 11.63 -18.84 26.44
N GLY A 522 10.59 -18.59 27.25
CA GLY A 522 10.13 -17.26 27.64
C GLY A 522 8.87 -16.74 26.91
N TRP A 523 8.20 -17.55 26.09
CA TRP A 523 6.91 -17.17 25.51
C TRP A 523 5.81 -17.06 26.59
N ARG A 524 4.98 -16.01 26.48
CA ARG A 524 3.94 -15.66 27.48
C ARG A 524 2.49 -15.84 26.99
N VAL A 525 2.30 -16.06 25.69
CA VAL A 525 0.98 -16.14 25.03
C VAL A 525 1.01 -17.23 23.96
N ALA A 526 -0.02 -18.08 23.95
CA ALA A 526 -0.38 -18.94 22.83
C ALA A 526 -1.57 -18.33 22.06
N LYS A 527 -1.62 -18.52 20.75
CA LYS A 527 -2.79 -18.22 19.91
C LYS A 527 -3.36 -19.52 19.36
N PHE A 528 -4.64 -19.77 19.56
CA PHE A 528 -5.34 -20.94 19.03
C PHE A 528 -6.39 -20.50 18.01
N TYR A 529 -6.47 -21.20 16.89
CA TYR A 529 -7.49 -21.02 15.86
C TYR A 529 -8.29 -22.31 15.70
N PHE A 530 -9.62 -22.16 15.74
CA PHE A 530 -10.62 -23.21 15.57
C PHE A 530 -11.72 -22.74 14.61
N MET A 531 -12.49 -23.68 14.08
CA MET A 531 -13.70 -23.42 13.33
C MET A 531 -14.92 -24.06 14.01
N ILE A 532 -16.12 -23.60 13.64
CA ILE A 532 -17.40 -24.22 13.97
C ILE A 532 -18.24 -24.40 12.70
N GLY A 533 -19.05 -25.44 12.67
CA GLY A 533 -19.86 -25.78 11.49
C GLY A 533 -19.05 -26.51 10.42
N LEU A 534 -17.98 -27.20 10.81
CA LEU A 534 -17.25 -28.09 9.91
C LEU A 534 -18.14 -29.30 9.59
N PRO A 535 -17.98 -29.93 8.41
CA PRO A 535 -18.73 -31.13 8.04
C PRO A 535 -18.16 -32.38 8.73
N VAL A 536 -18.08 -32.37 10.06
CA VAL A 536 -17.64 -33.49 10.91
C VAL A 536 -18.85 -34.16 11.54
N ASP A 537 -18.89 -35.49 11.54
CA ASP A 537 -20.01 -36.23 12.13
C ASP A 537 -19.83 -36.30 13.66
N ALA A 538 -20.92 -36.10 14.43
CA ALA A 538 -20.78 -35.72 15.85
C ALA A 538 -20.29 -36.82 16.80
N GLN A 539 -20.36 -38.10 16.41
CA GLN A 539 -19.74 -39.24 17.12
C GLN A 539 -19.35 -40.36 16.14
N ASP A 540 -18.16 -40.94 16.35
CA ASP A 540 -17.71 -42.30 15.99
C ASP A 540 -18.41 -43.01 14.80
N GLY A 541 -18.44 -42.35 13.63
CA GLY A 541 -18.80 -42.99 12.35
C GLY A 541 -20.26 -43.41 12.16
N HIS A 542 -21.23 -42.81 12.86
CA HIS A 542 -22.65 -43.18 12.75
C HIS A 542 -23.58 -42.01 12.34
N GLU A 543 -24.08 -42.12 11.09
CA GLU A 543 -25.08 -41.25 10.41
C GLU A 543 -24.72 -39.74 10.28
N PRO A 544 -25.24 -39.03 9.25
CA PRO A 544 -25.06 -37.60 9.12
C PRO A 544 -25.87 -36.85 10.19
N VAL A 545 -25.19 -36.36 11.23
CA VAL A 545 -25.77 -35.46 12.23
C VAL A 545 -25.94 -34.07 11.60
N ASP A 546 -27.03 -33.37 11.93
CA ASP A 546 -27.28 -31.99 11.49
C ASP A 546 -26.07 -31.11 11.80
N VAL A 547 -25.60 -30.32 10.82
CA VAL A 547 -24.49 -29.37 10.98
C VAL A 547 -24.75 -28.39 12.13
N ALA A 548 -26.01 -28.08 12.43
CA ALA A 548 -26.41 -27.29 13.59
C ALA A 548 -26.18 -28.02 14.93
N GLU A 549 -26.39 -29.34 15.01
CA GLU A 549 -26.10 -30.14 16.21
C GLU A 549 -24.59 -30.40 16.37
N THR A 550 -23.91 -30.77 15.27
CA THR A 550 -22.45 -30.91 15.21
C THR A 550 -21.75 -29.66 15.72
N ALA A 551 -22.11 -28.46 15.22
CA ALA A 551 -21.44 -27.22 15.60
C ALA A 551 -21.52 -26.92 17.12
N LEU A 552 -22.57 -27.41 17.80
CA LEU A 552 -22.73 -27.27 19.25
C LEU A 552 -21.89 -28.32 20.03
N HIS A 553 -21.66 -29.50 19.45
CA HIS A 553 -20.64 -30.43 19.95
C HIS A 553 -19.23 -29.82 19.79
N GLU A 554 -18.88 -29.31 18.61
CA GLU A 554 -17.59 -28.65 18.35
C GLU A 554 -17.33 -27.51 19.36
N ALA A 555 -18.32 -26.64 19.56
CA ALA A 555 -18.25 -25.54 20.53
C ALA A 555 -17.89 -26.02 21.95
N ARG A 556 -18.51 -27.12 22.41
CA ARG A 556 -18.23 -27.71 23.74
C ARG A 556 -16.83 -28.32 23.79
N ALA A 557 -16.43 -29.06 22.76
CA ALA A 557 -15.10 -29.67 22.68
C ALA A 557 -13.98 -28.61 22.63
N ILE A 558 -14.22 -27.45 21.98
CA ILE A 558 -13.28 -26.31 21.98
C ILE A 558 -13.10 -25.76 23.39
N VAL A 559 -14.20 -25.58 24.15
CA VAL A 559 -14.15 -25.13 25.55
C VAL A 559 -13.32 -26.10 26.40
N GLU A 560 -13.54 -27.40 26.27
CA GLU A 560 -12.82 -28.44 27.02
C GLU A 560 -11.33 -28.48 26.66
N PHE A 561 -11.01 -28.59 25.36
CA PHE A 561 -9.63 -28.64 24.87
C PHE A 561 -8.81 -27.45 25.36
N VAL A 562 -9.27 -26.22 25.11
CA VAL A 562 -8.52 -25.01 25.43
C VAL A 562 -8.40 -24.83 26.95
N SER A 563 -9.43 -25.19 27.72
CA SER A 563 -9.37 -25.19 29.19
C SER A 563 -8.36 -26.20 29.73
N SER A 564 -8.29 -27.40 29.15
CA SER A 564 -7.36 -28.45 29.57
C SER A 564 -5.90 -28.07 29.27
N VAL A 565 -5.64 -27.43 28.12
CA VAL A 565 -4.29 -26.94 27.73
C VAL A 565 -3.89 -25.75 28.61
N GLN A 566 -4.82 -24.83 28.89
CA GLN A 566 -4.58 -23.71 29.80
C GLN A 566 -4.24 -24.19 31.22
N ALA A 567 -4.97 -25.18 31.73
CA ALA A 567 -4.74 -25.75 33.07
C ALA A 567 -3.41 -26.51 33.16
N GLU A 568 -3.03 -27.29 32.13
CA GLU A 568 -1.82 -28.11 32.15
C GLU A 568 -0.52 -27.31 31.89
N VAL A 569 -0.57 -26.27 31.05
CA VAL A 569 0.60 -25.45 30.70
C VAL A 569 0.70 -24.19 31.57
N GLY A 570 -0.42 -23.59 31.95
CA GLY A 570 -0.46 -22.30 32.65
C GLY A 570 0.14 -21.15 31.82
N ILE A 571 -0.18 -21.09 30.53
CA ILE A 571 0.14 -19.97 29.62
C ILE A 571 -1.14 -19.19 29.29
N ASN A 572 -1.03 -17.89 29.00
CA ASN A 572 -2.19 -17.11 28.54
C ASN A 572 -2.57 -17.57 27.12
N ILE A 573 -3.87 -17.66 26.84
CA ILE A 573 -4.36 -18.05 25.52
C ILE A 573 -5.18 -16.93 24.88
N ASN A 574 -4.91 -16.65 23.62
CA ASN A 574 -5.82 -15.95 22.71
C ASN A 574 -6.49 -17.00 21.82
N LEU A 575 -7.80 -17.20 21.97
CA LEU A 575 -8.62 -18.09 21.16
C LEU A 575 -9.33 -17.27 20.08
N THR A 576 -9.18 -17.67 18.82
CA THR A 576 -9.99 -17.20 17.69
C THR A 576 -10.83 -18.36 17.16
N VAL A 577 -12.13 -18.11 16.96
CA VAL A 577 -13.08 -19.10 16.40
C VAL A 577 -13.73 -18.51 15.15
N ASN A 578 -13.67 -19.23 14.03
CA ASN A 578 -14.30 -18.79 12.78
C ASN A 578 -15.51 -19.67 12.43
N THR A 579 -16.50 -19.11 11.74
CA THR A 579 -17.55 -19.93 11.11
C THR A 579 -16.99 -20.54 9.82
N PHE A 580 -17.17 -21.84 9.59
CA PHE A 580 -16.70 -22.48 8.36
C PHE A 580 -17.53 -22.04 7.14
N VAL A 581 -16.84 -21.72 6.04
CA VAL A 581 -17.42 -21.40 4.73
C VAL A 581 -16.95 -22.46 3.72
N PRO A 582 -17.85 -23.30 3.17
CA PRO A 582 -17.51 -24.23 2.09
C PRO A 582 -17.02 -23.47 0.85
N LYS A 583 -15.83 -23.84 0.35
CA LYS A 583 -15.18 -23.15 -0.79
C LYS A 583 -15.19 -23.98 -2.08
N PRO A 584 -15.42 -23.34 -3.25
CA PRO A 584 -15.19 -23.93 -4.57
C PRO A 584 -13.85 -24.68 -4.68
N HIS A 585 -13.82 -25.73 -5.49
CA HIS A 585 -12.63 -26.56 -5.77
C HIS A 585 -12.03 -27.29 -4.56
N THR A 586 -12.68 -27.28 -3.40
CA THR A 586 -12.28 -28.10 -2.24
C THR A 586 -13.11 -29.40 -2.17
N PRO A 587 -12.61 -30.47 -1.53
CA PRO A 587 -13.42 -31.66 -1.24
C PRO A 587 -14.72 -31.35 -0.49
N PHE A 588 -14.78 -30.27 0.30
CA PHE A 588 -16.01 -29.84 0.99
C PHE A 588 -16.87 -28.85 0.21
N GLN A 589 -16.65 -28.64 -1.10
CA GLN A 589 -17.46 -27.70 -1.91
C GLN A 589 -18.97 -28.03 -1.96
N TRP A 590 -19.34 -29.29 -1.67
CA TRP A 590 -20.73 -29.76 -1.58
C TRP A 590 -21.35 -29.65 -0.17
N ALA A 591 -20.55 -29.36 0.86
CA ALA A 591 -21.02 -29.36 2.25
C ALA A 591 -22.00 -28.20 2.52
N PRO A 592 -22.98 -28.38 3.42
CA PRO A 592 -23.81 -27.28 3.91
C PRO A 592 -22.97 -26.28 4.71
N GLN A 593 -23.47 -25.05 4.84
CA GLN A 593 -22.86 -24.00 5.64
C GLN A 593 -23.69 -23.72 6.90
N LEU A 594 -23.03 -23.53 8.04
CA LEU A 594 -23.70 -23.24 9.30
C LEU A 594 -24.42 -21.88 9.25
N ALA A 595 -25.73 -21.89 9.50
CA ALA A 595 -26.55 -20.69 9.50
C ALA A 595 -26.15 -19.68 10.62
N GLU A 596 -26.23 -18.38 10.31
CA GLU A 596 -25.74 -17.28 11.14
C GLU A 596 -26.20 -17.36 12.61
N ALA A 597 -27.50 -17.57 12.83
CA ALA A 597 -28.08 -17.64 14.17
C ALA A 597 -27.47 -18.77 15.01
N ARG A 598 -27.23 -19.94 14.41
CA ARG A 598 -26.63 -21.09 15.10
C ARG A 598 -25.13 -20.90 15.34
N ALA A 599 -24.42 -20.28 14.40
CA ALA A 599 -23.05 -19.88 14.61
C ALA A 599 -22.91 -18.92 15.81
N LEU A 600 -23.81 -17.94 15.95
CA LEU A 600 -23.87 -17.04 17.11
C LEU A 600 -24.11 -17.80 18.42
N GLU A 601 -25.04 -18.76 18.45
CA GLU A 601 -25.26 -19.63 19.63
C GLU A 601 -23.98 -20.37 20.04
N CYS A 602 -23.31 -21.03 19.09
CA CYS A 602 -22.05 -21.74 19.35
C CYS A 602 -20.95 -20.82 19.87
N LEU A 603 -20.81 -19.61 19.33
CA LEU A 603 -19.85 -18.61 19.81
C LEU A 603 -20.18 -18.10 21.22
N TYR A 604 -21.46 -17.91 21.55
CA TYR A 604 -21.88 -17.57 22.91
C TYR A 604 -21.66 -18.71 23.91
N GLU A 605 -21.83 -19.97 23.50
CA GLU A 605 -21.49 -21.14 24.31
C GLU A 605 -19.98 -21.20 24.62
N ILE A 606 -19.12 -20.97 23.62
CA ILE A 606 -17.66 -20.89 23.83
C ILE A 606 -17.31 -19.74 24.78
N ARG A 607 -17.86 -18.54 24.55
CA ARG A 607 -17.65 -17.35 25.40
C ARG A 607 -18.13 -17.56 26.84
N ARG A 608 -19.25 -18.26 27.04
CA ARG A 608 -19.80 -18.61 28.35
C ARG A 608 -18.94 -19.65 29.04
N GLY A 609 -18.57 -20.72 28.34
CA GLY A 609 -17.77 -21.84 28.84
C GLY A 609 -16.35 -21.46 29.27
N LEU A 610 -15.78 -20.39 28.70
CA LEU A 610 -14.43 -19.89 29.01
C LEU A 610 -14.41 -18.67 29.96
N LYS A 611 -15.56 -18.16 30.38
CA LYS A 611 -15.68 -16.95 31.23
C LYS A 611 -14.90 -17.12 32.55
N GLY A 612 -14.04 -16.16 32.87
CA GLY A 612 -13.25 -16.14 34.12
C GLY A 612 -11.92 -16.89 34.07
N ARG A 613 -11.59 -17.58 32.96
CA ARG A 613 -10.24 -18.14 32.70
C ARG A 613 -9.32 -17.07 32.08
N PRO A 614 -7.97 -17.22 32.15
CA PRO A 614 -7.02 -16.33 31.48
C PRO A 614 -6.92 -16.63 29.96
N ILE A 615 -8.07 -16.54 29.30
CA ILE A 615 -8.29 -16.89 27.89
C ILE A 615 -9.05 -15.74 27.24
N LYS A 616 -8.40 -14.97 26.36
CA LYS A 616 -9.08 -13.97 25.54
C LYS A 616 -9.75 -14.69 24.38
N VAL A 617 -11.05 -14.48 24.19
CA VAL A 617 -11.80 -15.06 23.06
C VAL A 617 -12.15 -13.96 22.04
N SER A 618 -11.97 -14.27 20.76
CA SER A 618 -12.36 -13.48 19.59
C SER A 618 -12.96 -14.41 18.53
N TRP A 619 -13.70 -13.86 17.57
CA TRP A 619 -14.32 -14.61 16.48
C TRP A 619 -14.53 -13.72 15.25
N ASN A 620 -14.68 -14.33 14.07
CA ASN A 620 -15.14 -13.61 12.88
C ASN A 620 -16.66 -13.40 12.93
N SER A 621 -17.18 -12.41 12.22
CA SER A 621 -18.62 -12.15 12.13
C SER A 621 -19.34 -13.29 11.38
N PRO A 622 -20.32 -13.99 11.98
CA PRO A 622 -21.08 -15.02 11.27
C PRO A 622 -21.90 -14.46 10.11
N PHE A 623 -22.31 -13.19 10.20
CA PHE A 623 -22.98 -12.49 9.10
C PHE A 623 -22.04 -12.32 7.90
N LEU A 624 -20.79 -11.91 8.12
CA LEU A 624 -19.79 -11.83 7.05
C LEU A 624 -19.45 -13.21 6.48
N SER A 625 -19.48 -14.26 7.31
CA SER A 625 -19.30 -15.63 6.85
C SER A 625 -20.44 -16.09 5.93
N LEU A 626 -21.68 -15.68 6.21
CA LEU A 626 -22.83 -15.90 5.32
C LEU A 626 -22.66 -15.14 3.99
N LEU A 627 -22.32 -13.85 4.04
CA LEU A 627 -22.10 -13.04 2.83
C LEU A 627 -20.93 -13.57 1.98
N GLU A 628 -19.85 -14.01 2.61
CA GLU A 628 -18.73 -14.72 1.95
C GLU A 628 -19.21 -16.02 1.28
N GLY A 629 -20.14 -16.73 1.90
CA GLY A 629 -20.83 -17.91 1.34
C GLY A 629 -21.64 -17.58 0.09
N VAL A 630 -22.46 -16.52 0.12
CA VAL A 630 -23.27 -16.05 -1.02
C VAL A 630 -22.39 -15.73 -2.23
N ILE A 631 -21.27 -15.03 -2.01
CA ILE A 631 -20.38 -14.61 -3.10
C ILE A 631 -19.47 -15.77 -3.56
N THR A 632 -18.97 -16.62 -2.68
CA THR A 632 -18.04 -17.71 -3.07
C THR A 632 -18.74 -18.86 -3.79
N ARG A 633 -19.97 -19.22 -3.40
CA ARG A 633 -20.76 -20.31 -4.03
C ARG A 633 -21.90 -19.83 -4.94
N GLY A 634 -22.02 -18.53 -5.18
CA GLY A 634 -23.07 -17.96 -6.02
C GLY A 634 -22.96 -18.28 -7.51
N ASP A 635 -24.09 -18.14 -8.20
CA ASP A 635 -24.19 -18.01 -9.65
C ASP A 635 -24.37 -16.53 -10.06
N GLU A 636 -24.81 -16.24 -11.28
CA GLU A 636 -25.04 -14.86 -11.76
C GLU A 636 -26.04 -14.07 -10.88
N ARG A 637 -26.98 -14.73 -10.19
CA ARG A 637 -27.94 -14.08 -9.28
C ARG A 637 -27.24 -13.43 -8.07
N ALA A 638 -26.13 -14.00 -7.60
CA ALA A 638 -25.34 -13.42 -6.52
C ALA A 638 -24.64 -12.13 -6.96
N GLY A 639 -24.26 -12.01 -8.24
CA GLY A 639 -23.70 -10.78 -8.82
C GLY A 639 -24.71 -9.63 -8.84
N GLU A 640 -25.96 -9.91 -9.17
CA GLU A 640 -27.07 -8.93 -9.11
C GLU A 640 -27.37 -8.51 -7.65
N VAL A 641 -27.34 -9.44 -6.70
CA VAL A 641 -27.46 -9.16 -5.26
C VAL A 641 -26.35 -8.22 -4.76
N VAL A 642 -25.09 -8.45 -5.16
CA VAL A 642 -23.97 -7.56 -4.82
C VAL A 642 -24.13 -6.16 -5.45
N LEU A 643 -24.55 -6.10 -6.72
CA LEU A 643 -24.77 -4.83 -7.41
C LEU A 643 -25.92 -4.02 -6.80
N GLU A 644 -26.98 -4.68 -6.34
CA GLU A 644 -28.11 -4.03 -5.67
C GLU A 644 -27.72 -3.50 -4.28
N ALA A 645 -26.99 -4.29 -3.47
CA ALA A 645 -26.43 -3.80 -2.21
C ALA A 645 -25.51 -2.59 -2.43
N PHE A 646 -24.65 -2.62 -3.45
CA PHE A 646 -23.78 -1.50 -3.81
C PHE A 646 -24.56 -0.22 -4.17
N ARG A 647 -25.69 -0.33 -4.89
CA ARG A 647 -26.60 0.79 -5.19
C ARG A 647 -27.25 1.37 -3.94
N ARG A 648 -27.59 0.53 -2.96
CA ARG A 648 -28.12 0.95 -1.64
C ARG A 648 -27.04 1.51 -0.69
N GLY A 649 -25.78 1.53 -1.12
CA GLY A 649 -24.67 2.16 -0.40
C GLY A 649 -23.69 1.18 0.26
N ALA A 650 -23.75 -0.13 -0.03
CA ALA A 650 -22.75 -1.08 0.46
C ALA A 650 -21.34 -0.70 -0.02
N ARG A 651 -20.40 -0.63 0.93
CA ARG A 651 -18.99 -0.24 0.77
C ARG A 651 -18.17 -0.92 1.85
N MET A 652 -16.94 -1.34 1.53
CA MET A 652 -15.98 -1.87 2.50
C MET A 652 -16.55 -3.04 3.34
N ASP A 653 -17.43 -3.87 2.78
CA ASP A 653 -18.23 -4.85 3.55
C ASP A 653 -17.42 -5.96 4.25
N ALA A 654 -16.12 -6.06 4.01
CA ALA A 654 -15.19 -6.87 4.81
C ALA A 654 -14.89 -6.28 6.21
N TRP A 655 -15.20 -5.00 6.43
CA TRP A 655 -14.93 -4.25 7.64
C TRP A 655 -16.18 -4.24 8.54
N ASP A 656 -16.07 -4.84 9.73
CA ASP A 656 -17.18 -5.07 10.67
C ASP A 656 -17.86 -3.79 11.19
N ASP A 657 -17.19 -2.64 11.05
CA ASP A 657 -17.68 -1.29 11.38
C ASP A 657 -18.35 -0.54 10.21
N GLN A 658 -18.19 -1.02 8.97
CA GLN A 658 -18.75 -0.43 7.75
C GLN A 658 -19.96 -1.22 7.22
N VAL A 659 -19.98 -2.55 7.40
CA VAL A 659 -21.02 -3.43 6.85
C VAL A 659 -22.42 -3.17 7.42
N SER A 660 -23.35 -2.70 6.58
CA SER A 660 -24.76 -2.52 6.95
C SER A 660 -25.53 -3.83 6.86
N ARG A 661 -25.56 -4.58 7.96
CA ARG A 661 -26.15 -5.93 8.04
C ARG A 661 -27.66 -5.92 7.77
N GLU A 662 -28.33 -4.86 8.21
CA GLU A 662 -29.76 -4.64 8.03
C GLU A 662 -30.10 -4.42 6.55
N MET A 663 -29.38 -3.52 5.86
CA MET A 663 -29.53 -3.28 4.42
C MET A 663 -29.28 -4.56 3.60
N TRP A 664 -28.24 -5.33 3.92
CA TRP A 664 -28.00 -6.60 3.23
C TRP A 664 -29.14 -7.61 3.44
N ARG A 665 -29.77 -7.67 4.63
CA ARG A 665 -30.95 -8.51 4.86
C ARG A 665 -32.17 -8.05 4.05
N GLU A 666 -32.34 -6.75 3.86
CA GLU A 666 -33.37 -6.20 2.96
C GLU A 666 -33.09 -6.60 1.51
N VAL A 667 -31.85 -6.50 1.03
CA VAL A 667 -31.46 -6.97 -0.33
C VAL A 667 -31.68 -8.47 -0.48
N PHE A 668 -31.37 -9.28 0.53
CA PHE A 668 -31.65 -10.73 0.51
C PHE A 668 -33.15 -11.06 0.53
N ALA A 669 -34.00 -10.19 1.11
CA ALA A 669 -35.45 -10.38 1.16
C ALA A 669 -36.17 -9.86 -0.11
N ASP A 670 -35.62 -8.83 -0.76
CA ASP A 670 -36.11 -8.30 -2.04
C ASP A 670 -35.70 -9.16 -3.25
N ALA A 671 -34.73 -10.06 -3.07
CA ALA A 671 -34.27 -10.98 -4.11
C ALA A 671 -35.38 -11.96 -4.53
N ASN A 672 -35.40 -12.33 -5.82
CA ASN A 672 -36.39 -13.25 -6.38
C ASN A 672 -36.10 -14.75 -6.14
N TRP A 673 -35.22 -15.06 -5.17
CA TRP A 673 -34.79 -16.40 -4.77
C TRP A 673 -34.39 -16.41 -3.29
N ASP A 674 -34.34 -17.59 -2.66
CA ASP A 674 -33.98 -17.71 -1.24
C ASP A 674 -32.45 -17.66 -1.06
N VAL A 675 -31.91 -16.44 -1.08
CA VAL A 675 -30.46 -16.16 -0.99
C VAL A 675 -29.83 -16.86 0.22
N VAL A 676 -30.52 -16.86 1.36
CA VAL A 676 -30.00 -17.44 2.61
C VAL A 676 -30.16 -18.95 2.60
N GLY A 677 -31.34 -19.47 2.25
CA GLY A 677 -31.65 -20.91 2.23
C GLY A 677 -30.81 -21.69 1.23
N GLU A 678 -30.72 -21.22 -0.02
CA GLU A 678 -29.87 -21.83 -1.05
C GLU A 678 -28.37 -21.75 -0.66
N THR A 679 -27.94 -20.69 0.05
CA THR A 679 -26.55 -20.58 0.51
C THR A 679 -26.25 -21.53 1.68
N VAL A 680 -27.11 -21.67 2.69
CA VAL A 680 -26.82 -22.58 3.83
C VAL A 680 -26.97 -24.06 3.47
N ALA A 681 -27.73 -24.37 2.42
CA ALA A 681 -27.86 -25.72 1.89
C ALA A 681 -26.52 -26.32 1.41
N GLY A 682 -26.44 -27.65 1.44
CA GLY A 682 -25.41 -28.41 0.73
C GLY A 682 -25.83 -28.71 -0.72
N HIS A 683 -24.86 -29.00 -1.58
CA HIS A 683 -25.10 -29.33 -2.98
C HIS A 683 -25.10 -30.85 -3.18
N ASP A 684 -25.93 -31.36 -4.10
CA ASP A 684 -25.88 -32.77 -4.49
C ASP A 684 -24.54 -33.10 -5.19
N LEU A 685 -24.01 -34.32 -4.96
CA LEU A 685 -22.67 -34.70 -5.42
C LEU A 685 -22.55 -34.77 -6.95
N GLU A 686 -23.64 -35.15 -7.64
CA GLU A 686 -23.71 -35.28 -9.09
C GLU A 686 -24.19 -33.98 -9.76
N SER A 687 -24.60 -32.97 -8.98
CA SER A 687 -25.05 -31.69 -9.52
C SER A 687 -23.94 -30.89 -10.23
N ALA A 688 -24.37 -30.10 -11.21
CA ALA A 688 -23.53 -29.11 -11.86
C ALA A 688 -23.39 -27.88 -10.95
N LEU A 689 -22.14 -27.50 -10.66
CA LEU A 689 -21.81 -26.36 -9.81
C LEU A 689 -21.43 -25.15 -10.71
N PRO A 690 -21.73 -23.89 -10.32
CA PRO A 690 -21.41 -22.71 -11.14
C PRO A 690 -19.94 -22.62 -11.56
N TRP A 691 -19.03 -23.15 -10.75
CA TRP A 691 -17.58 -23.17 -10.99
C TRP A 691 -17.04 -24.47 -11.65
N ASP A 692 -17.88 -25.45 -12.00
CA ASP A 692 -17.45 -26.65 -12.75
C ASP A 692 -16.72 -26.33 -14.07
N PRO A 693 -17.01 -25.24 -14.82
CA PRO A 693 -16.23 -24.83 -16.00
C PRO A 693 -14.79 -24.38 -15.70
N ILE A 694 -14.37 -24.31 -14.43
CA ILE A 694 -13.02 -23.90 -14.03
C ILE A 694 -12.17 -25.14 -13.70
N GLU A 695 -11.32 -25.55 -14.64
CA GLU A 695 -10.33 -26.61 -14.43
C GLU A 695 -9.21 -26.12 -13.49
N SER A 696 -9.42 -26.24 -12.17
CA SER A 696 -8.42 -25.93 -11.14
C SER A 696 -7.17 -26.83 -11.15
N GLY A 697 -7.16 -27.84 -12.01
CA GLY A 697 -6.11 -28.86 -12.15
C GLY A 697 -6.27 -30.05 -11.21
N VAL A 698 -7.01 -29.91 -10.11
CA VAL A 698 -7.50 -31.08 -9.35
C VAL A 698 -8.78 -31.58 -10.00
N SER A 699 -8.87 -32.88 -10.26
CA SER A 699 -10.08 -33.45 -10.88
C SER A 699 -11.28 -33.48 -9.92
N LYS A 700 -12.50 -33.23 -10.44
CA LYS A 700 -13.76 -33.36 -9.66
C LYS A 700 -13.89 -34.75 -9.02
N ASN A 701 -13.43 -35.79 -9.70
CA ASN A 701 -13.35 -37.16 -9.17
C ASN A 701 -12.45 -37.27 -7.93
N TYR A 702 -11.25 -36.67 -7.94
CA TYR A 702 -10.40 -36.65 -6.73
C TYR A 702 -11.04 -35.89 -5.58
N LEU A 703 -11.70 -34.75 -5.84
CA LEU A 703 -12.43 -34.01 -4.82
C LEU A 703 -13.58 -34.85 -4.22
N LEU A 704 -14.29 -35.60 -5.05
CA LEU A 704 -15.38 -36.49 -4.65
C LEU A 704 -14.89 -37.71 -3.86
N GLU A 705 -13.78 -38.34 -4.26
CA GLU A 705 -13.17 -39.42 -3.47
C GLU A 705 -12.61 -38.90 -2.13
N GLU A 706 -12.02 -37.70 -2.10
CA GLU A 706 -11.63 -37.07 -0.83
C GLU A 706 -12.84 -36.74 0.06
N TYR A 707 -13.98 -36.35 -0.51
CA TYR A 707 -15.23 -36.19 0.25
C TYR A 707 -15.70 -37.53 0.85
N LYS A 708 -15.64 -38.63 0.10
CA LYS A 708 -15.96 -39.99 0.59
C LYS A 708 -15.00 -40.44 1.68
N ARG A 709 -13.68 -40.27 1.48
CA ARG A 709 -12.63 -40.54 2.48
C ARG A 709 -12.80 -39.70 3.76
N SER A 710 -13.41 -38.52 3.66
CA SER A 710 -13.76 -37.73 4.84
C SER A 710 -14.80 -38.43 5.73
N ARG A 711 -15.80 -39.13 5.16
CA ARG A 711 -16.82 -39.87 5.93
C ARG A 711 -16.27 -41.11 6.64
N SER A 712 -15.22 -41.74 6.09
CA SER A 712 -14.57 -42.90 6.70
C SER A 712 -13.43 -42.56 7.66
N GLY A 713 -13.10 -41.27 7.83
CA GLY A 713 -11.92 -40.83 8.59
C GLY A 713 -10.59 -41.26 7.94
N GLU A 714 -10.58 -41.60 6.65
CA GLU A 714 -9.38 -42.03 5.96
C GLU A 714 -8.48 -40.83 5.65
N LEU A 715 -7.17 -40.99 5.84
CA LEU A 715 -6.16 -39.96 5.62
C LEU A 715 -5.60 -40.06 4.19
N ALA A 716 -5.50 -38.92 3.50
CA ALA A 716 -4.84 -38.87 2.19
C ALA A 716 -3.32 -38.71 2.32
N GLU A 717 -2.56 -39.27 1.38
CA GLU A 717 -1.12 -39.09 1.30
C GLU A 717 -0.75 -37.61 1.12
N GLN A 718 0.44 -37.22 1.59
CA GLN A 718 1.00 -35.91 1.29
C GLN A 718 1.29 -35.79 -0.21
N CYS A 719 1.05 -34.60 -0.77
CA CYS A 719 1.61 -34.23 -2.06
C CYS A 719 3.14 -34.35 -1.96
N ALA A 720 3.75 -35.08 -2.89
CA ALA A 720 5.18 -35.39 -2.91
C ALA A 720 5.61 -35.73 -4.34
N PRO A 721 6.92 -35.73 -4.66
CA PRO A 721 7.40 -36.08 -6.01
C PRO A 721 7.03 -37.50 -6.48
N GLN A 722 6.61 -38.38 -5.57
CA GLN A 722 6.22 -39.77 -5.82
C GLN A 722 4.99 -40.18 -4.99
N CYS A 723 3.99 -39.29 -4.84
CA CYS A 723 2.73 -39.62 -4.17
C CYS A 723 1.87 -40.59 -5.00
N ARG A 724 1.04 -41.40 -4.34
CA ARG A 724 0.11 -42.35 -4.98
C ARG A 724 -1.29 -41.76 -5.18
N ASP A 725 -1.65 -40.76 -4.39
CA ASP A 725 -2.92 -40.05 -4.48
C ASP A 725 -2.90 -39.03 -5.64
N TYR A 726 -3.12 -39.54 -6.87
CA TYR A 726 -3.05 -38.78 -8.11
C TYR A 726 -4.18 -37.74 -8.26
N CYS A 727 -3.99 -36.54 -7.71
CA CYS A 727 -4.97 -35.45 -7.79
C CYS A 727 -5.25 -34.90 -9.21
N GLY A 728 -4.35 -35.12 -10.17
CA GLY A 728 -4.47 -34.71 -11.58
C GLY A 728 -3.50 -33.61 -12.03
N ILE A 729 -2.88 -32.88 -11.10
CA ILE A 729 -2.05 -31.70 -11.44
C ILE A 729 -0.70 -32.07 -12.05
N CYS A 730 0.05 -32.96 -11.41
CA CYS A 730 1.45 -33.22 -11.76
C CYS A 730 1.59 -33.87 -13.16
N ASN A 731 2.36 -33.23 -14.03
CA ASN A 731 2.57 -33.63 -15.42
C ASN A 731 4.04 -33.34 -15.86
N LYS A 732 4.30 -33.15 -17.16
CA LYS A 732 5.66 -32.86 -17.67
C LYS A 732 6.15 -31.44 -17.34
N GLU A 733 5.24 -30.48 -17.34
CA GLU A 733 5.50 -29.06 -17.13
C GLU A 733 5.37 -28.70 -15.65
N ALA A 734 4.21 -28.99 -15.04
CA ALA A 734 3.95 -28.73 -13.63
C ALA A 734 4.30 -29.95 -12.76
N ARG A 735 5.20 -29.76 -11.77
CA ARG A 735 5.60 -30.82 -10.82
C ARG A 735 5.92 -30.23 -9.45
N VAL A 736 5.97 -31.09 -8.44
CA VAL A 736 6.53 -30.74 -7.12
C VAL A 736 8.00 -30.35 -7.28
N VAL A 737 8.40 -29.23 -6.66
CA VAL A 737 9.81 -28.84 -6.52
C VAL A 737 10.17 -28.79 -5.05
N ASP A 738 11.06 -29.71 -4.66
CA ASP A 738 11.47 -29.98 -3.28
C ASP A 738 13.00 -29.94 -3.23
N ILE A 739 13.55 -29.08 -2.36
CA ILE A 739 14.99 -28.81 -2.27
C ILE A 739 15.72 -29.71 -1.26
N ARG A 740 15.11 -30.84 -0.84
CA ARG A 740 15.77 -31.83 0.05
C ARG A 740 17.22 -32.07 -0.38
N PRO A 741 18.21 -31.90 0.52
CA PRO A 741 19.61 -31.97 0.14
C PRO A 741 19.93 -33.33 -0.47
N SER A 742 20.47 -33.31 -1.69
CA SER A 742 20.96 -34.53 -2.33
C SER A 742 21.97 -35.21 -1.41
N THR A 743 21.79 -36.49 -1.13
CA THR A 743 22.79 -37.32 -0.42
C THR A 743 24.17 -37.03 -0.99
N PRO A 744 25.21 -36.83 -0.14
CA PRO A 744 26.52 -36.36 -0.59
C PRO A 744 26.99 -37.22 -1.75
N ARG A 745 27.19 -36.56 -2.90
CA ARG A 745 27.29 -37.21 -4.21
C ARG A 745 28.55 -38.07 -4.24
N ALA A 746 28.38 -39.36 -3.95
CA ALA A 746 29.45 -40.35 -3.95
C ALA A 746 30.28 -40.24 -5.24
N GLU A 747 31.60 -40.34 -5.12
CA GLU A 747 32.58 -39.88 -6.10
C GLU A 747 32.40 -40.53 -7.48
N ALA A 748 31.53 -39.94 -8.31
CA ALA A 748 31.34 -40.30 -9.70
C ALA A 748 32.56 -39.81 -10.48
N GLY A 749 33.40 -40.75 -10.90
CA GLY A 749 34.75 -40.49 -11.40
C GLY A 749 34.84 -39.50 -12.57
N ALA A 750 36.03 -38.89 -12.70
CA ALA A 750 36.34 -37.91 -13.73
C ALA A 750 36.07 -38.46 -15.15
N GLY A 751 35.27 -37.76 -15.96
CA GLY A 751 34.96 -38.27 -17.30
C GLY A 751 33.86 -37.61 -18.14
N SER A 752 33.47 -36.34 -17.91
CA SER A 752 32.71 -35.60 -18.93
C SER A 752 32.81 -34.09 -18.78
N GLN A 753 33.30 -33.40 -19.82
CA GLN A 753 33.16 -31.96 -19.96
C GLN A 753 31.86 -31.65 -20.71
N VAL A 754 30.79 -31.36 -19.96
CA VAL A 754 29.62 -30.64 -20.48
C VAL A 754 29.71 -29.22 -19.95
N GLY A 755 29.75 -28.24 -20.84
CA GLY A 755 29.97 -26.84 -20.45
C GLY A 755 28.82 -26.31 -19.59
N ALA A 756 29.11 -25.97 -18.34
CA ALA A 756 28.20 -25.24 -17.48
C ALA A 756 28.12 -23.78 -17.95
N ALA A 757 27.25 -23.52 -18.93
CA ALA A 757 26.79 -22.16 -19.21
C ALA A 757 25.89 -21.73 -18.05
N THR A 758 26.39 -20.84 -17.19
CA THR A 758 25.56 -20.15 -16.19
C THR A 758 24.37 -19.52 -16.91
N PRO A 759 23.11 -19.77 -16.50
CA PRO A 759 21.98 -19.03 -17.02
C PRO A 759 22.21 -17.54 -16.76
N ALA A 760 22.22 -16.73 -17.82
CA ALA A 760 22.15 -15.29 -17.65
C ALA A 760 20.80 -14.98 -17.01
N ALA A 761 20.79 -14.27 -15.88
CA ALA A 761 19.55 -13.85 -15.26
C ALA A 761 18.72 -13.04 -16.27
N PRO A 762 17.38 -13.21 -16.31
CA PRO A 762 16.53 -12.38 -17.15
C PRO A 762 16.77 -10.90 -16.82
N ALA A 763 16.67 -10.03 -17.81
CA ALA A 763 16.94 -8.61 -17.64
C ALA A 763 16.01 -8.01 -16.58
N THR A 764 16.58 -7.72 -15.40
CA THR A 764 15.93 -6.97 -14.34
C THR A 764 15.39 -5.64 -14.91
N PRO A 765 14.23 -5.13 -14.47
CA PRO A 765 13.89 -3.72 -14.69
C PRO A 765 15.04 -2.83 -14.22
N ALA A 766 15.15 -1.62 -14.77
CA ALA A 766 16.19 -0.68 -14.39
C ALA A 766 16.14 -0.43 -12.88
N THR A 767 17.06 -1.06 -12.15
CA THR A 767 17.13 -0.98 -10.69
C THR A 767 17.24 0.49 -10.30
N PRO A 768 16.51 0.97 -9.27
CA PRO A 768 16.87 2.22 -8.59
C PRO A 768 18.37 2.14 -8.30
N GLU A 769 19.16 3.12 -8.76
CA GLU A 769 20.62 3.00 -8.79
C GLU A 769 21.13 2.50 -7.44
N ILE A 770 21.80 1.34 -7.42
CA ILE A 770 22.27 0.71 -6.18
C ILE A 770 23.31 1.67 -5.59
N ILE A 771 22.91 2.38 -4.53
CA ILE A 771 23.63 3.58 -4.07
C ILE A 771 25.06 3.21 -3.64
N GLN A 772 25.26 2.03 -3.05
CA GLN A 772 26.59 1.47 -2.75
C GLN A 772 26.60 -0.07 -2.78
N ASP A 773 27.75 -0.66 -3.13
CA ASP A 773 28.08 -2.09 -2.95
C ASP A 773 28.56 -2.43 -1.51
N VAL A 774 28.46 -1.50 -0.57
CA VAL A 774 29.06 -1.61 0.77
C VAL A 774 28.04 -2.17 1.78
N PRO A 775 28.31 -3.34 2.42
CA PRO A 775 27.40 -3.88 3.43
C PRO A 775 27.37 -2.98 4.67
N VAL A 776 26.18 -2.48 5.05
CA VAL A 776 26.00 -1.67 6.27
C VAL A 776 26.43 -2.49 7.50
N GLN A 777 27.52 -2.07 8.14
CA GLN A 777 28.08 -2.66 9.35
C GLN A 777 27.52 -1.96 10.59
N ASN A 778 26.41 -2.48 11.13
CA ASN A 778 25.96 -2.06 12.46
C ASN A 778 26.90 -2.71 13.50
N ILE A 779 27.88 -1.93 13.95
CA ILE A 779 28.85 -2.28 15.00
C ILE A 779 28.13 -2.41 16.35
N ASP A 780 28.71 -3.20 17.28
CA ASP A 780 28.13 -3.62 18.55
C ASP A 780 27.40 -2.49 19.31
N MET A 781 26.14 -2.74 19.68
CA MET A 781 25.27 -1.80 20.40
C MET A 781 25.80 -1.39 21.79
N HIS A 782 26.78 -2.11 22.32
CA HIS A 782 27.17 -2.03 23.73
C HIS A 782 28.66 -1.76 24.00
N ASP A 783 29.47 -1.38 23.01
CA ASP A 783 30.82 -0.83 23.31
C ASP A 783 30.71 0.55 23.99
N PRO A 784 31.07 0.69 25.28
CA PRO A 784 30.99 1.98 25.99
C PRO A 784 32.08 2.97 25.56
N GLY A 785 33.07 2.52 24.78
CA GLY A 785 34.14 3.33 24.21
C GLY A 785 33.82 3.92 22.82
N CYS A 786 32.74 3.50 22.17
CA CYS A 786 32.39 3.96 20.82
C CYS A 786 31.94 5.44 20.84
N GLU A 787 32.65 6.30 20.11
CA GLU A 787 32.39 7.74 20.05
C GLU A 787 31.22 8.05 19.10
N VAL A 788 30.00 7.91 19.62
CA VAL A 788 28.74 8.25 18.93
C VAL A 788 28.81 9.67 18.38
N LYS A 789 28.43 9.84 17.11
CA LYS A 789 28.31 11.12 16.42
C LYS A 789 26.84 11.49 16.27
N ARG A 790 26.54 12.79 16.11
CA ARG A 790 25.21 13.28 15.78
C ARG A 790 25.26 14.02 14.46
N LEU A 791 24.59 13.47 13.45
CA LEU A 791 24.37 14.13 12.17
C LEU A 791 23.15 15.05 12.31
N LEU A 792 23.34 16.36 12.24
CA LEU A 792 22.24 17.30 12.02
C LEU A 792 21.86 17.31 10.54
N ILE A 793 20.57 17.44 10.25
CA ILE A 793 20.01 17.42 8.91
C ILE A 793 19.01 18.58 8.79
N ARG A 794 19.25 19.49 7.83
CA ARG A 794 18.28 20.49 7.36
C ARG A 794 17.58 19.93 6.12
N PHE A 795 16.25 19.88 6.13
CA PHE A 795 15.46 19.30 5.05
C PHE A 795 14.16 20.08 4.79
N SER A 796 13.64 19.95 3.57
CA SER A 796 12.31 20.45 3.18
C SER A 796 11.31 19.30 3.05
N LYS A 797 10.03 19.62 3.24
CA LYS A 797 8.89 18.70 3.15
C LYS A 797 7.76 19.38 2.39
N THR A 798 7.57 19.05 1.12
CA THR A 798 6.65 19.71 0.19
C THR A 798 5.88 18.73 -0.69
N GLY A 799 4.86 19.19 -1.41
CA GLY A 799 4.10 18.36 -2.36
C GLY A 799 3.43 17.17 -1.67
N PRO A 800 3.43 15.94 -2.24
CA PRO A 800 2.84 14.75 -1.62
C PRO A 800 3.30 14.51 -0.16
N ALA A 801 4.54 14.86 0.17
CA ALA A 801 5.11 14.64 1.51
C ALA A 801 4.42 15.43 2.63
N VAL A 802 3.66 16.51 2.34
CA VAL A 802 2.92 17.24 3.40
C VAL A 802 1.76 16.44 3.97
N PHE A 803 1.27 15.43 3.26
CA PHE A 803 0.17 14.55 3.70
C PHE A 803 0.66 13.33 4.52
N LEU A 804 1.98 13.17 4.66
CA LEU A 804 2.57 12.11 5.48
C LEU A 804 2.49 12.47 6.98
N PRO A 805 1.92 11.59 7.83
CA PRO A 805 2.02 11.75 9.28
C PRO A 805 3.47 11.80 9.76
N HIS A 806 3.77 12.49 10.87
CA HIS A 806 5.15 12.63 11.36
C HIS A 806 5.90 11.29 11.52
N LEU A 807 5.22 10.23 11.98
CA LEU A 807 5.84 8.88 12.09
C LEU A 807 6.20 8.25 10.73
N SER A 808 5.55 8.65 9.63
CA SER A 808 5.99 8.30 8.27
C SER A 808 7.24 9.08 7.87
N VAL A 809 7.31 10.38 8.16
CA VAL A 809 8.49 11.22 7.87
C VAL A 809 9.73 10.69 8.62
N VAL A 810 9.58 10.32 9.90
CA VAL A 810 10.64 9.65 10.68
C VAL A 810 11.16 8.40 9.95
N ARG A 811 10.26 7.54 9.46
CA ARG A 811 10.62 6.29 8.75
C ARG A 811 11.18 6.52 7.36
N ALA A 812 10.74 7.54 6.65
CA ALA A 812 11.28 7.91 5.36
C ALA A 812 12.76 8.31 5.51
N LEU A 813 13.07 9.12 6.52
CA LEU A 813 14.44 9.52 6.88
C LEU A 813 15.26 8.34 7.46
N GLU A 814 14.67 7.47 8.29
CA GLU A 814 15.32 6.24 8.79
C GLU A 814 15.70 5.28 7.65
N ARG A 815 14.76 4.95 6.75
CA ARG A 815 15.01 4.10 5.58
C ARG A 815 15.93 4.78 4.57
N GLY A 816 15.81 6.10 4.37
CA GLY A 816 16.71 6.87 3.52
C GLY A 816 18.15 6.86 4.02
N ALA A 817 18.36 7.07 5.32
CA ALA A 817 19.68 6.98 5.94
C ALA A 817 20.29 5.57 5.85
N ILE A 818 19.49 4.52 6.00
CA ILE A 818 19.93 3.13 5.78
C ILE A 818 20.35 2.89 4.31
N ARG A 819 19.53 3.33 3.34
CA ARG A 819 19.80 3.20 1.90
C ARG A 819 20.99 4.05 1.43
N ALA A 820 21.27 5.15 2.11
CA ALA A 820 22.47 5.97 1.93
C ALA A 820 23.72 5.40 2.65
N GLY A 821 23.67 4.15 3.14
CA GLY A 821 24.82 3.46 3.73
C GLY A 821 25.21 3.91 5.14
N LEU A 822 24.40 4.73 5.83
CA LEU A 822 24.79 5.31 7.12
C LEU A 822 24.74 4.29 8.27
N SER A 823 25.84 4.17 9.00
CA SER A 823 26.00 3.30 10.18
C SER A 823 25.24 3.87 11.40
N LEU A 824 23.93 3.56 11.48
CA LEU A 824 22.99 4.16 12.44
C LEU A 824 23.08 3.56 13.85
N ARG A 825 22.98 4.40 14.87
CA ARG A 825 22.80 3.95 16.25
C ARG A 825 21.33 3.64 16.54
N MET A 826 21.06 2.40 16.96
CA MET A 826 19.70 1.91 17.20
C MET A 826 19.19 2.12 18.64
N SER A 827 17.88 2.02 18.82
CA SER A 827 17.19 2.01 20.11
C SER A 827 17.14 0.61 20.73
N GLU A 828 17.33 0.53 22.05
CA GLU A 828 17.12 -0.70 22.83
C GLU A 828 15.65 -1.13 22.78
N GLY A 829 15.37 -2.42 22.52
CA GLY A 829 14.01 -2.99 22.60
C GLY A 829 13.70 -4.08 21.57
N PHE A 830 12.42 -4.47 21.51
CA PHE A 830 11.89 -5.51 20.61
C PHE A 830 11.55 -5.03 19.18
N SER A 831 11.74 -3.75 18.90
CA SER A 831 11.79 -3.15 17.57
C SER A 831 12.87 -2.09 17.67
N GLN A 832 13.95 -2.27 16.93
CA GLN A 832 15.07 -1.36 16.89
C GLN A 832 14.77 -0.27 15.87
N HIS A 833 14.88 0.99 16.30
CA HIS A 833 14.71 2.17 15.46
C HIS A 833 15.94 3.07 15.58
N ALA A 834 16.27 3.81 14.52
CA ALA A 834 17.32 4.80 14.55
C ALA A 834 17.08 5.83 15.67
N ARG A 835 18.12 6.18 16.42
CA ARG A 835 18.09 7.25 17.42
C ARG A 835 18.00 8.60 16.70
N MET A 836 16.78 9.09 16.54
CA MET A 836 16.46 10.35 15.88
C MET A 836 15.81 11.36 16.83
N GLU A 837 16.11 12.64 16.64
CA GLU A 837 15.39 13.77 17.24
C GLU A 837 14.96 14.74 16.14
N PHE A 838 13.80 15.39 16.31
CA PHE A 838 13.34 16.48 15.46
C PHE A 838 13.21 17.74 16.32
N ALA A 839 13.62 18.90 15.81
CA ALA A 839 13.51 20.16 16.54
C ALA A 839 12.04 20.53 16.78
N GLN A 840 11.19 20.32 15.77
CA GLN A 840 9.76 20.47 15.89
C GLN A 840 9.04 19.69 14.78
N PRO A 841 8.11 18.76 15.11
CA PRO A 841 7.28 18.11 14.11
C PRO A 841 6.14 19.04 13.67
N LEU A 842 5.91 19.13 12.36
CA LEU A 842 4.83 19.91 11.77
C LEU A 842 3.57 19.08 11.51
N SER A 843 2.43 19.76 11.42
CA SER A 843 1.14 19.15 11.08
C SER A 843 1.10 18.61 9.65
N ILE A 844 0.15 17.71 9.40
CA ILE A 844 -0.29 17.32 8.06
C ILE A 844 -0.83 18.57 7.33
N GLY A 845 -0.58 18.69 6.03
CA GLY A 845 -1.01 19.84 5.21
C GLY A 845 -0.10 21.08 5.30
N VAL A 846 0.99 21.03 6.06
CA VAL A 846 1.93 22.15 6.17
C VAL A 846 3.18 21.86 5.33
N ASP A 847 3.32 22.59 4.22
CA ASP A 847 4.56 22.70 3.44
C ASP A 847 5.67 23.33 4.32
N SER A 848 6.87 22.76 4.26
CA SER A 848 8.06 23.26 4.96
C SER A 848 9.23 23.43 4.02
N THR A 849 9.90 24.58 4.09
CA THR A 849 11.18 24.78 3.41
C THR A 849 12.36 24.37 4.27
N GLU A 850 12.25 24.42 5.60
CA GLU A 850 13.37 24.15 6.52
C GLU A 850 12.87 23.54 7.85
N GLU A 851 12.76 22.20 7.89
CA GLU A 851 12.69 21.40 9.12
C GLU A 851 14.11 20.94 9.53
N ILE A 852 14.31 20.69 10.83
CA ILE A 852 15.60 20.27 11.41
C ILE A 852 15.42 18.94 12.14
N ALA A 853 16.20 17.95 11.75
CA ALA A 853 16.32 16.66 12.43
C ALA A 853 17.77 16.37 12.83
N SER A 854 17.96 15.33 13.64
CA SER A 854 19.26 14.71 13.84
C SER A 854 19.16 13.20 13.94
N ILE A 855 20.23 12.52 13.56
CA ILE A 855 20.39 11.06 13.62
C ILE A 855 21.70 10.76 14.36
N GLU A 856 21.68 9.83 15.31
CA GLU A 856 22.92 9.35 15.94
C GLU A 856 23.58 8.26 15.08
N LEU A 857 24.88 8.44 14.81
CA LEU A 857 25.71 7.58 13.99
C LEU A 857 26.83 6.94 14.81
N LEU A 858 27.27 5.75 14.40
CA LEU A 858 28.46 5.08 14.92
C LEU A 858 29.73 5.56 14.21
N GLU A 859 29.60 5.92 12.93
CA GLU A 859 30.72 6.31 12.05
C GLU A 859 30.51 7.72 11.48
N SER A 860 31.52 8.26 10.77
CA SER A 860 31.32 9.50 10.02
C SER A 860 30.61 9.18 8.69
N PRO A 861 29.67 10.00 8.22
CA PRO A 861 29.09 9.84 6.89
C PRO A 861 30.11 10.20 5.80
N SER A 862 29.76 9.96 4.53
CA SER A 862 30.55 10.41 3.38
C SER A 862 30.50 11.94 3.23
N GLU A 863 31.42 12.49 2.42
CA GLU A 863 31.37 13.90 2.02
C GLU A 863 30.16 14.22 1.11
N ASN A 864 29.57 13.20 0.48
CA ASN A 864 28.44 13.30 -0.46
C ASN A 864 27.09 12.98 0.19
N VAL A 865 27.01 12.87 1.52
CA VAL A 865 25.83 12.37 2.26
C VAL A 865 24.51 13.07 1.91
N VAL A 866 24.54 14.34 1.52
CA VAL A 866 23.34 15.07 1.06
C VAL A 866 22.81 14.51 -0.27
N GLU A 867 23.68 14.16 -1.22
CA GLU A 867 23.29 13.54 -2.49
C GLU A 867 22.82 12.10 -2.27
N GLU A 868 23.54 11.33 -1.44
CA GLU A 868 23.20 9.94 -1.12
C GLU A 868 21.85 9.84 -0.40
N LEU A 869 21.57 10.73 0.57
CA LEU A 869 20.27 10.82 1.23
C LEU A 869 19.16 11.22 0.25
N ASN A 870 19.38 12.21 -0.62
CA ASN A 870 18.36 12.65 -1.58
C ASN A 870 18.00 11.58 -2.61
N LYS A 871 18.98 10.81 -3.10
CA LYS A 871 18.70 9.63 -3.95
C LYS A 871 17.95 8.53 -3.19
N ALA A 872 18.07 8.51 -1.86
CA ALA A 872 17.49 7.51 -0.98
C ALA A 872 16.14 7.90 -0.36
N LEU A 873 15.54 9.05 -0.69
CA LEU A 873 14.32 9.58 -0.07
C LEU A 873 13.09 9.52 -1.02
N PRO A 874 11.86 9.57 -0.48
CA PRO A 874 10.65 9.72 -1.30
C PRO A 874 10.52 11.15 -1.84
N GLU A 875 9.68 11.33 -2.85
CA GLU A 875 9.36 12.64 -3.41
C GLU A 875 8.81 13.59 -2.34
N GLY A 876 9.16 14.87 -2.46
CA GLY A 876 8.75 15.90 -1.52
C GLY A 876 9.56 15.98 -0.22
N ILE A 877 10.42 15.00 0.10
CA ILE A 877 11.39 15.10 1.21
C ILE A 877 12.79 15.28 0.64
N GLN A 878 13.33 16.50 0.74
CA GLN A 878 14.68 16.82 0.23
C GLN A 878 15.58 17.35 1.34
N VAL A 879 16.70 16.65 1.59
CA VAL A 879 17.79 17.12 2.44
C VAL A 879 18.55 18.22 1.71
N GLN A 880 18.71 19.36 2.37
CA GLN A 880 19.45 20.50 1.83
C GLN A 880 20.90 20.49 2.32
N GLU A 881 21.11 20.08 3.57
CA GLU A 881 22.41 20.19 4.23
C GLU A 881 22.55 19.22 5.41
N CYS A 882 23.79 18.77 5.65
CA CYS A 882 24.16 17.86 6.73
C CYS A 882 25.40 18.36 7.47
N LEU A 883 25.38 18.25 8.81
CA LEU A 883 26.52 18.61 9.67
C LEU A 883 26.78 17.50 10.68
N THR A 884 27.98 16.90 10.63
CA THR A 884 28.40 15.88 11.61
C THR A 884 29.01 16.52 12.83
N ILE A 885 28.49 16.20 14.01
CA ILE A 885 28.94 16.71 15.30
C ILE A 885 29.46 15.56 16.17
N ALA A 886 30.60 15.76 16.82
CA ALA A 886 31.12 14.82 17.80
C ALA A 886 30.21 14.76 19.03
N GLY A 887 29.68 13.58 19.36
CA GLY A 887 28.77 13.42 20.49
C GLY A 887 29.45 13.57 21.85
N SER A 888 28.64 13.66 22.89
CA SER A 888 29.15 13.74 24.27
C SER A 888 29.79 12.42 24.69
N ARG A 889 31.12 12.40 24.84
CA ARG A 889 31.82 11.40 25.67
C ARG A 889 31.16 11.33 27.07
N PRO A 890 31.21 10.18 27.76
CA PRO A 890 30.56 9.99 29.07
C PRO A 890 30.90 11.03 30.15
N GLU A 891 32.03 11.73 30.01
CA GLU A 891 32.53 12.74 30.95
C GLU A 891 32.09 14.19 30.63
N ARG A 892 31.45 14.45 29.48
CA ARG A 892 30.90 15.77 29.14
C ARG A 892 29.45 15.92 29.62
N LYS A 893 29.00 17.17 29.84
CA LYS A 893 27.57 17.48 29.97
C LYS A 893 26.82 16.86 28.78
N LYS A 894 25.71 16.19 29.06
CA LYS A 894 24.80 15.68 28.03
C LYS A 894 24.33 16.84 27.15
N ALA A 895 24.52 16.73 25.84
CA ALA A 895 24.08 17.75 24.89
C ALA A 895 22.55 18.00 25.02
N PRO A 896 22.08 19.26 24.96
CA PRO A 896 20.66 19.55 24.95
C PRO A 896 19.99 18.95 23.70
N SER A 897 18.72 18.55 23.82
CA SER A 897 17.97 17.98 22.71
C SER A 897 17.61 19.04 21.66
N LEU A 898 17.38 18.61 20.42
CA LEU A 898 16.98 19.54 19.34
C LEU A 898 15.71 20.34 19.69
N GLY A 899 14.75 19.74 20.39
CA GLY A 899 13.54 20.44 20.86
C GLY A 899 13.81 21.48 21.96
N ALA A 900 14.91 21.37 22.70
CA ALA A 900 15.37 22.40 23.64
C ALA A 900 16.23 23.48 22.94
N ALA A 901 16.88 23.11 21.82
CA ALA A 901 17.59 24.03 20.94
C ALA A 901 16.67 24.78 19.96
N TYR A 902 15.41 24.35 19.76
CA TYR A 902 14.43 25.07 18.94
C TYR A 902 14.22 26.49 19.48
N GLY A 903 14.34 27.50 18.61
CA GLY A 903 14.24 28.92 18.97
C GLY A 903 12.99 29.62 18.45
N GLY A 904 12.38 29.07 17.40
CA GLY A 904 11.18 29.62 16.80
C GLY A 904 11.02 29.20 15.34
N ALA A 905 10.00 29.75 14.68
CA ALA A 905 9.84 29.59 13.24
C ALA A 905 9.18 30.81 12.59
N GLU A 906 9.60 31.08 11.35
CA GLU A 906 8.87 31.93 10.41
C GLU A 906 7.78 31.09 9.72
N TYR A 907 6.58 31.65 9.58
CA TYR A 907 5.42 31.06 8.90
C TYR A 907 4.93 32.01 7.81
N LEU A 908 4.81 31.52 6.57
CA LEU A 908 4.08 32.22 5.51
C LEU A 908 2.66 31.66 5.37
N ILE A 909 1.67 32.52 5.59
CA ILE A 909 0.25 32.26 5.31
C ILE A 909 -0.14 33.00 4.03
N TYR A 910 -0.82 32.30 3.13
CA TYR A 910 -1.38 32.87 1.91
C TYR A 910 -2.84 32.47 1.80
N ALA A 911 -3.67 33.29 1.16
CA ALA A 911 -4.97 32.86 0.71
C ALA A 911 -4.79 32.08 -0.60
N GLY A 912 -5.35 30.88 -0.68
CA GLY A 912 -5.37 30.10 -1.92
C GLY A 912 -6.27 30.72 -2.99
N PRO A 913 -6.19 30.24 -4.24
CA PRO A 913 -7.28 30.48 -5.18
C PRO A 913 -8.58 29.91 -4.59
N PRO A 914 -9.73 30.60 -4.73
CA PRO A 914 -10.98 30.10 -4.17
C PRO A 914 -11.34 28.76 -4.81
N ALA A 915 -11.74 27.78 -3.99
CA ALA A 915 -12.28 26.51 -4.46
C ALA A 915 -13.40 26.73 -5.50
N PRO A 916 -13.51 25.86 -6.53
CA PRO A 916 -14.54 26.01 -7.56
C PRO A 916 -15.93 26.08 -6.94
N ALA A 917 -16.72 27.06 -7.40
CA ALA A 917 -17.99 27.40 -6.75
C ALA A 917 -18.93 26.19 -6.67
N ARG A 918 -19.43 25.92 -5.47
CA ARG A 918 -20.45 24.88 -5.21
C ARG A 918 -21.72 25.20 -6.01
N SER A 919 -21.87 24.58 -7.18
CA SER A 919 -23.14 24.55 -7.91
C SER A 919 -24.21 23.92 -7.04
N GLU A 920 -25.42 24.49 -7.03
CA GLU A 920 -26.49 24.15 -6.08
C GLU A 920 -26.93 22.68 -6.17
N LEU A 921 -26.30 21.83 -5.37
CA LEU A 921 -26.73 20.46 -5.08
C LEU A 921 -27.56 20.45 -3.79
N ALA A 922 -28.62 19.64 -3.79
CA ALA A 922 -29.59 19.60 -2.70
C ALA A 922 -28.94 19.23 -1.36
N ALA A 923 -29.43 19.84 -0.28
CA ALA A 923 -28.88 19.65 1.06
C ALA A 923 -28.85 18.16 1.47
N PRO A 924 -27.77 17.67 2.09
CA PRO A 924 -27.64 16.26 2.47
C PRO A 924 -28.69 15.87 3.51
N ALA A 925 -29.14 14.62 3.44
CA ALA A 925 -29.98 14.04 4.48
C ALA A 925 -29.23 14.02 5.83
N PRO A 926 -29.90 14.28 6.96
CA PRO A 926 -29.24 14.35 8.26
C PRO A 926 -28.65 12.99 8.66
N ALA A 927 -27.39 12.99 9.09
CA ALA A 927 -26.70 11.79 9.54
C ALA A 927 -27.40 11.13 10.75
N PRO A 928 -27.41 9.79 10.85
CA PRO A 928 -28.02 9.09 11.97
C PRO A 928 -27.29 9.42 13.28
N ALA A 929 -28.06 9.80 14.31
CA ALA A 929 -27.52 10.17 15.61
C ALA A 929 -26.91 8.96 16.34
N ARG A 930 -25.70 9.12 16.88
CA ARG A 930 -25.05 8.11 17.73
C ARG A 930 -25.88 7.87 18.99
N SER A 931 -26.32 6.65 19.22
CA SER A 931 -27.15 6.28 20.37
C SER A 931 -26.31 5.95 21.61
N GLU A 932 -26.27 6.86 22.58
CA GLU A 932 -25.89 6.53 23.96
C GLU A 932 -27.06 5.88 24.73
N LEU A 933 -26.77 5.25 25.87
CA LEU A 933 -27.70 4.32 26.52
C LEU A 933 -28.89 4.98 27.23
N ALA A 934 -29.99 4.21 27.30
CA ALA A 934 -31.33 4.66 27.66
C ALA A 934 -31.54 5.18 29.09
N ALA A 935 -32.52 6.09 29.21
CA ALA A 935 -33.24 6.44 30.44
C ALA A 935 -34.77 6.37 30.18
N PRO A 936 -35.62 6.10 31.19
CA PRO A 936 -37.05 5.84 30.99
C PRO A 936 -37.89 7.11 30.75
N PRO A 937 -39.06 6.98 30.08
CA PRO A 937 -39.85 8.13 29.63
C PRO A 937 -40.71 8.79 30.74
N ALA A 938 -40.83 10.11 30.64
CA ALA A 938 -41.83 10.93 31.35
C ALA A 938 -43.00 11.29 30.40
N PRO A 939 -44.21 11.61 30.92
CA PRO A 939 -45.42 11.70 30.09
C PRO A 939 -45.46 12.93 29.19
N ALA A 940 -46.13 12.79 28.04
CA ALA A 940 -46.22 13.81 27.01
C ALA A 940 -46.97 15.08 27.46
N GLN A 941 -46.48 16.24 27.00
CA GLN A 941 -47.23 17.49 26.95
C GLN A 941 -47.20 18.06 25.53
N SER A 942 -48.33 18.60 25.09
CA SER A 942 -48.50 19.21 23.77
C SER A 942 -47.92 20.62 23.72
N GLY A 943 -47.02 20.88 22.77
CA GLY A 943 -46.51 22.22 22.44
C GLY A 943 -46.27 22.32 20.93
N LEU A 944 -46.46 23.52 20.36
CA LEU A 944 -46.28 23.75 18.92
C LEU A 944 -44.81 23.66 18.53
N ALA A 945 -44.53 23.16 17.32
CA ALA A 945 -43.21 23.28 16.71
C ALA A 945 -42.86 24.77 16.51
N PRO A 946 -41.60 25.19 16.78
CA PRO A 946 -41.16 26.53 16.45
C PRO A 946 -41.11 26.71 14.92
N ALA A 947 -41.39 27.94 14.47
CA ALA A 947 -41.18 28.30 13.07
C ALA A 947 -39.68 28.18 12.70
N PRO A 948 -39.34 27.85 11.44
CA PRO A 948 -37.94 27.80 11.02
C PRO A 948 -37.27 29.16 11.26
N ALA A 949 -36.06 29.14 11.81
CA ALA A 949 -35.25 30.34 11.95
C ALA A 949 -34.96 30.91 10.55
N PRO A 950 -34.99 32.25 10.36
CA PRO A 950 -34.60 32.84 9.09
C PRO A 950 -33.14 32.47 8.79
N ALA A 951 -32.85 32.13 7.54
CA ALA A 951 -31.48 31.90 7.10
C ALA A 951 -30.63 33.13 7.42
N ALA A 952 -29.44 32.90 8.01
CA ALA A 952 -28.49 33.97 8.22
C ALA A 952 -28.10 34.57 6.85
N PRO A 953 -28.01 35.91 6.72
CA PRO A 953 -27.56 36.50 5.46
C PRO A 953 -26.14 36.00 5.16
N ALA A 954 -25.91 35.59 3.91
CA ALA A 954 -24.58 35.20 3.45
C ALA A 954 -23.59 36.35 3.71
N ALA A 955 -22.42 36.01 4.26
CA ALA A 955 -21.35 36.99 4.44
C ALA A 955 -20.87 37.46 3.06
N PRO A 956 -20.41 38.73 2.92
CA PRO A 956 -19.73 39.15 1.71
C PRO A 956 -18.41 38.37 1.60
N ALA A 957 -18.22 37.65 0.50
CA ALA A 957 -17.00 36.91 0.24
C ALA A 957 -15.79 37.86 0.26
N HIS A 958 -14.90 37.70 1.24
CA HIS A 958 -13.69 38.50 1.36
C HIS A 958 -12.74 38.24 0.19
N SER A 959 -12.09 39.27 -0.33
CA SER A 959 -10.96 39.04 -1.22
C SER A 959 -9.81 38.38 -0.46
N ALA A 960 -8.99 37.62 -1.18
CA ALA A 960 -7.77 36.97 -0.68
C ALA A 960 -6.88 37.92 0.15
N ARG A 961 -6.85 39.20 -0.22
CA ARG A 961 -6.07 40.24 0.47
C ARG A 961 -6.75 40.75 1.75
N GLU A 962 -8.04 41.05 1.72
CA GLU A 962 -8.80 41.49 2.91
C GLU A 962 -8.81 40.41 4.01
N ALA A 963 -8.81 39.13 3.61
CA ALA A 963 -8.65 38.01 4.53
C ALA A 963 -7.29 38.04 5.23
N LEU A 964 -6.20 38.22 4.50
CA LEU A 964 -4.85 38.33 5.06
C LEU A 964 -4.67 39.61 5.91
N GLU A 965 -5.24 40.74 5.51
CA GLU A 965 -5.23 42.00 6.28
C GLU A 965 -6.02 41.90 7.59
N THR A 966 -7.17 41.21 7.56
CA THR A 966 -7.96 40.89 8.76
C THR A 966 -7.20 39.94 9.69
N LEU A 967 -6.60 38.88 9.14
CA LEU A 967 -5.80 37.91 9.91
C LEU A 967 -4.57 38.59 10.55
N ALA A 968 -3.85 39.44 9.80
CA ALA A 968 -2.71 40.21 10.31
C ALA A 968 -3.12 41.11 11.48
N THR A 969 -4.28 41.76 11.39
CA THR A 969 -4.83 42.61 12.44
C THR A 969 -5.17 41.82 13.71
N GLN A 970 -5.70 40.59 13.59
CA GLN A 970 -5.98 39.74 14.75
C GLN A 970 -4.70 39.13 15.36
N LEU A 971 -3.71 38.77 14.53
CA LEU A 971 -2.48 38.11 14.99
C LEU A 971 -1.46 39.10 15.59
N SER A 972 -1.38 40.33 15.07
CA SER A 972 -0.57 41.42 15.68
C SER A 972 -1.03 41.80 17.10
N ALA A 973 -2.27 41.46 17.47
CA ALA A 973 -2.81 41.66 18.82
C ALA A 973 -2.54 40.47 19.77
N SER A 974 -1.88 39.40 19.30
CA SER A 974 -1.58 38.21 20.10
C SER A 974 -0.18 38.26 20.71
N GLU A 975 -0.07 38.12 22.03
CA GLU A 975 1.22 38.03 22.75
C GLU A 975 2.09 36.83 22.31
N GLN A 976 1.52 35.89 21.55
CA GLN A 976 2.19 34.69 21.05
C GLN A 976 2.97 34.95 19.75
N VAL A 977 2.79 36.12 19.12
CA VAL A 977 3.38 36.48 17.82
C VAL A 977 4.49 37.51 18.03
N SER A 978 5.72 37.19 17.64
CA SER A 978 6.89 38.09 17.77
C SER A 978 7.18 38.92 16.52
N PHE A 979 6.49 38.67 15.41
CA PHE A 979 6.53 39.48 14.19
C PHE A 979 5.32 39.17 13.33
N CYS A 980 4.76 40.17 12.64
CA CYS A 980 3.60 40.03 11.76
C CYS A 980 3.70 41.09 10.65
N GLU A 981 3.88 40.65 9.40
CA GLU A 981 4.08 41.52 8.24
C GLU A 981 3.32 41.00 7.02
N LEU A 982 2.49 41.85 6.41
CA LEU A 982 1.84 41.52 5.15
C LEU A 982 2.75 41.85 3.97
N THR A 983 3.17 40.83 3.24
CA THR A 983 4.03 40.93 2.05
C THR A 983 3.26 40.58 0.77
N GLU A 984 3.85 40.78 -0.41
CA GLU A 984 3.25 40.39 -1.69
C GLU A 984 3.05 38.86 -1.80
N ASP A 985 3.89 38.06 -1.12
CA ASP A 985 3.75 36.59 -1.02
C ASP A 985 2.60 36.14 -0.10
N GLY A 986 2.06 37.04 0.72
CA GLY A 986 1.15 36.73 1.82
C GLY A 986 1.62 37.26 3.18
N LEU A 987 0.94 36.82 4.25
CA LEU A 987 1.19 37.23 5.63
C LEU A 987 2.33 36.40 6.24
N ARG A 988 3.43 37.06 6.58
CA ARG A 988 4.56 36.48 7.32
C ARG A 988 4.36 36.67 8.82
N LEU A 989 4.64 35.61 9.58
CA LEU A 989 4.58 35.59 11.03
C LEU A 989 5.87 34.99 11.58
N MET A 990 6.34 35.46 12.74
CA MET A 990 7.44 34.81 13.44
C MET A 990 7.04 34.49 14.88
N LEU A 991 7.20 33.23 15.27
CA LEU A 991 6.84 32.71 16.59
C LEU A 991 8.09 32.26 17.34
N PRO A 992 8.25 32.63 18.62
CA PRO A 992 9.36 32.17 19.44
C PRO A 992 9.11 30.75 19.98
N SER A 993 10.16 30.09 20.47
CA SER A 993 10.05 28.83 21.20
C SER A 993 9.26 29.03 22.51
N GLY A 994 8.12 28.35 22.63
CA GLY A 994 7.23 28.45 23.79
C GLY A 994 6.19 27.32 23.84
N PRO A 995 5.27 27.33 24.83
CA PRO A 995 4.26 26.28 24.99
C PRO A 995 3.25 26.21 23.83
N THR A 996 3.16 27.27 23.02
CA THR A 996 2.33 27.37 21.81
C THR A 996 3.17 27.07 20.56
N GLY A 997 3.46 25.79 20.32
CA GLY A 997 4.06 25.32 19.06
C GLY A 997 3.10 25.43 17.86
N PRO A 998 3.38 24.75 16.72
CA PRO A 998 2.62 24.87 15.48
C PRO A 998 1.12 24.63 15.68
N VAL A 999 0.75 23.58 16.44
CA VAL A 999 -0.64 23.26 16.79
C VAL A 999 -1.34 24.42 17.51
N GLY A 1000 -0.61 25.26 18.25
CA GLY A 1000 -1.12 26.47 18.89
C GLY A 1000 -1.42 27.59 17.89
N ILE A 1001 -0.53 27.84 16.92
CA ILE A 1001 -0.78 28.87 15.90
C ILE A 1001 -1.78 28.42 14.85
N THR A 1002 -1.76 27.16 14.39
CA THR A 1002 -2.78 26.62 13.48
C THR A 1002 -4.15 26.79 14.13
N ARG A 1003 -4.30 26.41 15.41
CA ARG A 1003 -5.53 26.66 16.18
C ARG A 1003 -5.85 28.13 16.44
N LEU A 1004 -4.89 29.06 16.35
CA LEU A 1004 -5.18 30.48 16.44
C LEU A 1004 -5.71 31.01 15.10
N ILE A 1005 -5.07 30.59 14.00
CA ILE A 1005 -5.49 30.91 12.62
C ILE A 1005 -6.87 30.32 12.34
N GLU A 1006 -7.09 29.03 12.60
CA GLU A 1006 -8.39 28.32 12.51
C GLU A 1006 -9.49 29.12 13.23
N ARG A 1007 -9.30 29.45 14.52
CA ARG A 1007 -10.28 30.21 15.31
C ARG A 1007 -10.48 31.66 14.84
N VAL A 1008 -9.54 32.25 14.10
CA VAL A 1008 -9.78 33.53 13.42
C VAL A 1008 -10.60 33.31 12.16
N CYS A 1009 -10.28 32.29 11.35
CA CYS A 1009 -11.03 31.94 10.14
C CYS A 1009 -12.50 31.63 10.47
N GLU A 1010 -12.75 30.67 11.37
CA GLU A 1010 -14.08 30.27 11.88
C GLU A 1010 -14.97 31.45 12.32
N ARG A 1011 -14.36 32.52 12.85
CA ARG A 1011 -15.07 33.63 13.52
C ARG A 1011 -15.10 34.93 12.73
N LYS A 1012 -14.25 35.10 11.72
CA LYS A 1012 -14.03 36.36 11.00
C LYS A 1012 -13.95 36.22 9.49
N LEU A 1013 -13.55 35.05 8.98
CA LEU A 1013 -13.23 34.81 7.57
C LEU A 1013 -13.70 33.39 7.14
N PRO A 1014 -14.99 33.04 7.30
CA PRO A 1014 -15.47 31.67 7.09
C PRO A 1014 -15.32 31.19 5.64
N ASP A 1015 -15.29 32.12 4.67
CA ASP A 1015 -15.19 31.85 3.24
C ASP A 1015 -13.74 31.95 2.69
N ALA A 1016 -12.73 32.17 3.55
CA ALA A 1016 -11.35 32.39 3.13
C ALA A 1016 -10.47 31.13 3.27
N GLU A 1017 -10.06 30.55 2.14
CA GLU A 1017 -9.16 29.38 2.11
C GLU A 1017 -7.69 29.78 2.41
N LEU A 1018 -7.39 30.01 3.69
CA LEU A 1018 -6.05 30.38 4.17
C LEU A 1018 -5.18 29.14 4.38
N ARG A 1019 -4.06 29.06 3.64
CA ARG A 1019 -3.11 27.94 3.64
C ARG A 1019 -1.76 28.39 4.23
N ILE A 1020 -1.05 27.48 4.92
CA ILE A 1020 0.27 27.73 5.54
C ILE A 1020 1.34 27.05 4.67
N ARG A 1021 2.21 27.82 3.97
CA ARG A 1021 3.10 27.25 2.93
C ARG A 1021 4.60 27.23 3.16
N ARG A 1022 5.12 28.01 4.10
CA ARG A 1022 6.55 27.99 4.40
C ARG A 1022 6.71 28.11 5.90
N VAL A 1023 7.04 26.99 6.53
CA VAL A 1023 7.68 27.01 7.84
C VAL A 1023 9.19 27.01 7.64
N ARG A 1024 9.88 27.88 8.37
CA ARG A 1024 11.34 27.87 8.54
C ARG A 1024 11.68 27.80 10.01
N CYS A 1025 12.09 26.64 10.48
CA CYS A 1025 12.49 26.44 11.87
C CYS A 1025 13.89 27.01 12.12
N PHE A 1026 14.03 27.89 13.11
CA PHE A 1026 15.33 28.38 13.58
C PHE A 1026 15.60 27.93 15.01
N ALA A 1027 16.87 27.97 15.40
CA ALA A 1027 17.38 27.40 16.64
C ALA A 1027 18.16 28.44 17.47
N ARG A 1028 18.18 28.22 18.79
CA ARG A 1028 18.82 29.07 19.79
C ARG A 1028 20.34 28.95 19.75
N LEU A 1029 21.00 30.07 19.52
CA LEU A 1029 22.47 30.17 19.47
C LEU A 1029 23.14 29.81 20.81
N ASP A 1030 22.53 30.18 21.94
CA ASP A 1030 23.05 29.86 23.28
C ASP A 1030 22.96 28.37 23.62
N VAL A 1031 22.17 27.60 22.85
CA VAL A 1031 22.02 26.15 22.98
C VAL A 1031 22.82 25.41 21.91
N LEU A 1032 22.92 25.96 20.69
CA LEU A 1032 23.71 25.38 19.59
C LEU A 1032 25.22 25.65 19.71
N GLY A 1033 25.65 26.77 20.29
CA GLY A 1033 27.08 27.08 20.46
C GLY A 1033 27.82 26.03 21.30
N ASP A 1034 27.17 25.52 22.35
CA ASP A 1034 27.62 24.40 23.20
C ASP A 1034 27.66 23.05 22.46
N ILE A 1035 26.99 22.93 21.30
CA ILE A 1035 26.90 21.70 20.50
C ILE A 1035 27.87 21.73 19.31
N VAL A 1036 27.91 22.82 18.54
CA VAL A 1036 28.52 22.88 17.19
C VAL A 1036 29.98 23.33 17.21
N GLY A 1037 30.34 24.29 18.07
CA GLY A 1037 31.57 25.07 17.91
C GLY A 1037 31.48 26.13 16.80
N GLU A 1038 32.57 26.86 16.54
CA GLU A 1038 32.62 27.88 15.48
C GLU A 1038 32.71 27.21 14.09
N HIS A 1039 31.58 27.11 13.39
CA HIS A 1039 31.46 26.52 12.06
C HIS A 1039 30.56 27.39 11.18
N ASP A 1040 30.91 27.60 9.91
CA ASP A 1040 30.22 28.59 9.04
C ASP A 1040 28.72 28.32 8.83
N LEU A 1041 28.24 27.08 9.05
CA LEU A 1041 26.81 26.74 9.10
C LEU A 1041 26.01 27.59 10.10
N LEU A 1042 26.65 28.11 11.16
CA LEU A 1042 26.02 29.04 12.08
C LEU A 1042 25.66 30.38 11.44
N VAL A 1043 26.24 30.78 10.29
CA VAL A 1043 26.06 32.14 9.73
C VAL A 1043 24.62 32.37 9.24
N ASP A 1044 24.00 31.42 8.54
CA ASP A 1044 22.59 31.53 8.11
C ASP A 1044 21.63 31.50 9.30
N PHE A 1045 21.88 30.59 10.26
CA PHE A 1045 21.15 30.51 11.53
C PHE A 1045 21.28 31.79 12.36
N LEU A 1046 22.49 32.38 12.39
CA LEU A 1046 22.80 33.66 13.01
C LEU A 1046 22.01 34.78 12.34
N GLU A 1047 21.86 34.80 11.01
CA GLU A 1047 21.11 35.86 10.34
C GLU A 1047 19.62 35.81 10.70
N LEU A 1048 19.00 34.62 10.64
CA LEU A 1048 17.58 34.45 10.98
C LEU A 1048 17.31 34.76 12.47
N TYR A 1049 18.18 34.29 13.38
CA TYR A 1049 18.09 34.64 14.81
C TYR A 1049 18.36 36.14 15.06
N ARG A 1050 19.34 36.77 14.40
CA ARG A 1050 19.61 38.22 14.54
C ARG A 1050 18.44 39.06 14.04
N ARG A 1051 17.76 38.63 12.96
CA ARG A 1051 16.51 39.25 12.48
C ARG A 1051 15.41 39.14 13.55
N TRP A 1052 15.22 37.97 14.17
CA TRP A 1052 14.28 37.80 15.29
C TRP A 1052 14.64 38.68 16.50
N GLU A 1053 15.91 38.71 16.92
CA GLU A 1053 16.37 39.46 18.09
C GLU A 1053 16.28 40.98 17.87
N SER A 1054 16.54 41.45 16.63
CA SER A 1054 16.31 42.83 16.22
C SER A 1054 14.82 43.20 16.14
N ALA A 1055 13.95 42.28 15.72
CA ALA A 1055 12.51 42.49 15.71
C ALA A 1055 11.94 42.50 17.15
N ARG A 1056 12.44 41.63 18.03
CA ARG A 1056 12.04 41.59 19.44
C ARG A 1056 12.42 42.88 20.17
N THR A 1057 13.63 43.39 19.93
CA THR A 1057 14.08 44.66 20.54
C THR A 1057 13.38 45.89 19.95
N SER A 1058 12.93 45.87 18.69
CA SER A 1058 12.07 46.93 18.15
C SER A 1058 10.64 46.88 18.71
N LEU A 1059 10.12 45.69 19.04
CA LEU A 1059 8.82 45.52 19.67
C LEU A 1059 8.81 45.90 21.15
N ASP A 1060 9.78 45.45 21.94
CA ASP A 1060 9.88 45.83 23.37
C ASP A 1060 10.13 47.34 23.56
N SER A 1061 10.73 48.03 22.58
CA SER A 1061 10.86 49.50 22.57
C SER A 1061 9.64 50.25 22.00
N SER A 1062 8.62 49.53 21.53
CA SER A 1062 7.34 50.10 21.06
C SER A 1062 6.17 49.93 22.05
N ARG A 1063 6.35 49.11 23.09
CA ARG A 1063 5.35 48.88 24.14
C ARG A 1063 5.37 50.03 25.16
N PRO A 1064 4.21 50.62 25.52
CA PRO A 1064 4.16 51.61 26.59
C PRO A 1064 4.43 50.93 27.95
N ASP A 1065 5.30 51.56 28.75
CA ASP A 1065 5.75 51.06 30.05
C ASP A 1065 4.58 51.04 31.08
N PRO A 1066 4.20 49.90 31.67
CA PRO A 1066 3.01 49.78 32.51
C PRO A 1066 3.22 50.29 33.96
N ALA A 1067 3.70 51.52 34.13
CA ALA A 1067 4.06 52.07 35.44
C ALA A 1067 3.90 53.60 35.58
N GLU A 1068 2.67 54.11 35.80
CA GLU A 1068 2.52 55.40 36.52
C GLU A 1068 1.16 55.63 37.23
N THR A 1069 0.86 54.83 38.26
CA THR A 1069 0.00 55.28 39.38
C THR A 1069 0.49 54.74 40.72
N SER A 1070 1.06 55.61 41.54
CA SER A 1070 1.05 55.45 43.01
C SER A 1070 0.07 56.48 43.62
N PRO A 1071 -0.39 56.29 44.87
CA PRO A 1071 0.43 56.78 45.97
C PRO A 1071 0.48 55.89 47.24
N ASP A 1072 1.67 55.85 47.82
CA ASP A 1072 1.95 56.03 49.26
C ASP A 1072 1.15 55.24 50.31
N THR A 1073 1.78 54.19 50.89
CA THR A 1073 2.27 54.21 52.29
C THR A 1073 3.04 52.91 52.65
N SER A 1074 3.73 52.91 53.79
CA SER A 1074 4.68 51.87 54.26
C SER A 1074 4.26 51.29 55.63
N PRO A 1075 4.94 50.28 56.25
CA PRO A 1075 6.16 49.55 55.86
C PRO A 1075 6.02 48.00 55.93
N SER A 1076 7.15 47.28 55.76
CA SER A 1076 7.29 45.83 56.00
C SER A 1076 7.44 45.49 57.51
N PRO A 1077 7.37 44.20 57.95
CA PRO A 1077 8.49 43.27 57.77
C PRO A 1077 8.15 41.76 57.60
N GLN A 1078 9.08 41.02 56.96
CA GLN A 1078 9.30 39.54 57.06
C GLN A 1078 8.17 38.60 56.56
N GLU A 1079 8.44 37.38 56.11
CA GLU A 1079 9.71 36.63 55.97
C GLU A 1079 10.14 36.47 54.50
#